data_AF-T0JL55-F1
#
_entry.id   AF-T0JL55-F1
#
_cell.length_a   1.000
_cell.length_b   1.000
_cell.length_c   1.000
_cell.angle_alpha   90.00
_cell.angle_beta   90.00
_cell.angle_gamma   90.00
#
_symmetry.space_group_name_H-M   'P 1'
#
loop_
_entity.id
_entity.type
_entity.pdbx_description
1 polymer ?
#
loop_
_entity_poly.entity_id
_entity_poly.type
_entity_poly.pdbx_seq_one_letter_code
_entity_poly.pdbx_strand_id
1 'polypeptide(L)'
;MSSTEGIEMQPTGKDATKINTTESKHGSDVYNQTRTRRVFSFSQLFAFSLTYMALWEGMCTNMYFALYNGGPQTFIFSFIIVFFGAISQAASLGEMASIQPVAGAQYHWTYHLAPARVKRFATWIQGWSTWFGYVSLLAGIANVTIILLESMIQLNHENYVPGGWHTSVLVIAMCVMQGLMNTYCFKVIPWVELVAGVLHVCLFVVFVVVLSVMGTRHDSSFFLETNFASGWTDNYVAWNLGMLTCVWSFTGFDSAIHMSEETRKAKSAVPRAMFWSIFMNGCLGFIMVCVILVAMGSVDDALNASSPILAILLAITGSKGATTAMITGLFVVSFSVNLANIASVSRLTWAWSRDGGMPAYLAYVNPKHRVPVRAIIVTVFIVCALCLLNIGSSSYVAFGAITSLSSMALYISYAIAISSMLYARMSKVGGVELGEWNLGPFGLSPNSTAAMPSSTVQGGILLNAGPVTTTWTAPPSCATKPVTVQLGNGVDIGRGVWQENCALEDPGPYDECAPDVLGVLIDLLFNGTDTAASSLVLYHSPGLACPSAWTPAGTAIRYDITSYDLSGVFADPTLTITKTASSTETQTLSQMTPYINPVPNMVMSALEPGETGIWCCPCGYTAQPFGPGCYSEVPRSLYTANTACSVILRPAAATKVNVTYTYHGCGGDRSSAMPGCDKFDIDSREANILRGKHLDILRQRHLNFNDKLVLCNRHHSDRNFEGERDPESSMWCHGYMVDRCLHINMRSFTLLTLAAAAVPALADTHYFYSGFFSGSTIVGVEFDDETSSLTLVNNITTDASSGSKWIHLDSRLKNLYVGTTGYFQSYTITDDLGLEYASNVSLSSNCSNANFITSSTDAPYTVFGTPYGGGCSSLAITVDDNGVLQEATANVTYDSAAGVHGTDMSPNNDFIYSADDMGNAVWVHSYDNTTGEVTEVQYLAAAEGSDPRHLAVHPNGGWVYVVYEAASTIASYKRDATTGKLTFTNTTYPLLPDGYTNSSSYWADEVMFSVPSSNSSTTAPKYLIAATRSRTVGIPGYVSAFALDSSTGAITEQLFLIPTTNSGGSANAVSPAKFSEDYFGITDSGSNFLEVWKIDASGSSTTAAAVAHLGLSSGPANIVWYS
;
A
#
# COMPACT_ATOMS: atom_id res chain seq x y z
N MET A 1 37.82 -47.07 3.99
CA MET A 1 37.43 -47.30 2.59
C MET A 1 37.07 -45.93 2.03
N SER A 2 38.04 -45.09 1.63
CA SER A 2 38.67 -44.97 0.29
C SER A 2 37.61 -44.81 -0.82
N SER A 3 37.56 -43.78 -1.65
CA SER A 3 38.53 -42.72 -2.00
C SER A 3 37.83 -41.64 -2.84
N THR A 4 38.35 -40.41 -2.74
CA THR A 4 38.28 -39.29 -3.67
C THR A 4 38.61 -39.65 -5.12
N GLU A 5 37.98 -38.97 -6.10
CA GLU A 5 38.65 -38.37 -7.28
C GLU A 5 37.66 -37.54 -8.12
N GLY A 6 38.03 -36.31 -8.44
CA GLY A 6 37.36 -35.49 -9.45
C GLY A 6 38.02 -35.66 -10.81
N ILE A 7 37.28 -35.49 -11.91
CA ILE A 7 37.85 -35.35 -13.26
C ILE A 7 37.07 -34.31 -14.07
N GLU A 8 37.86 -33.34 -14.51
CA GLU A 8 37.70 -32.27 -15.49
C GLU A 8 37.28 -32.78 -16.89
N MET A 9 36.52 -32.00 -17.67
CA MET A 9 36.34 -32.28 -19.10
C MET A 9 36.41 -30.99 -19.93
N GLN A 10 37.50 -30.87 -20.69
CA GLN A 10 37.68 -30.00 -21.84
C GLN A 10 37.94 -30.84 -23.12
N PRO A 11 37.83 -30.26 -24.32
CA PRO A 11 36.98 -30.77 -25.41
C PRO A 11 37.75 -31.57 -26.48
N THR A 12 37.11 -32.56 -27.09
CA THR A 12 37.49 -33.05 -28.43
C THR A 12 36.25 -33.48 -29.22
N GLY A 13 36.19 -33.11 -30.50
CA GLY A 13 35.01 -33.23 -31.34
C GLY A 13 34.95 -34.47 -32.25
N LYS A 14 33.79 -34.54 -32.93
CA LYS A 14 33.46 -35.29 -34.17
C LYS A 14 33.62 -36.81 -34.13
N ASP A 15 32.53 -37.54 -33.94
CA ASP A 15 31.70 -38.05 -35.03
C ASP A 15 30.60 -38.98 -34.49
N ALA A 16 29.45 -38.95 -35.17
CA ALA A 16 28.21 -39.55 -34.74
C ALA A 16 28.23 -41.09 -34.67
N THR A 17 27.70 -41.67 -33.60
CA THR A 17 27.03 -42.99 -33.64
C THR A 17 26.02 -43.15 -32.50
N LYS A 18 24.84 -43.63 -32.88
CA LYS A 18 23.61 -43.90 -32.11
C LYS A 18 23.82 -44.37 -30.66
N ILE A 19 23.26 -43.64 -29.70
CA ILE A 19 22.97 -44.14 -28.35
C ILE A 19 21.46 -44.32 -28.22
N ASN A 20 21.04 -45.55 -27.95
CA ASN A 20 19.68 -45.93 -27.57
C ASN A 20 19.34 -45.30 -26.22
N THR A 21 18.45 -44.31 -26.20
CA THR A 21 17.75 -43.91 -24.99
C THR A 21 16.46 -44.71 -24.88
N THR A 22 16.44 -45.67 -23.96
CA THR A 22 15.22 -46.04 -23.24
C THR A 22 14.83 -44.87 -22.33
N GLU A 23 14.36 -43.79 -22.94
CA GLU A 23 13.60 -42.75 -22.26
C GLU A 23 12.17 -43.26 -22.04
N SER A 24 11.67 -42.97 -20.84
CA SER A 24 10.26 -43.08 -20.44
C SER A 24 9.30 -42.81 -21.59
N LYS A 25 8.65 -43.87 -22.10
CA LYS A 25 7.60 -43.82 -23.13
C LYS A 25 6.38 -42.95 -22.75
N HIS A 26 6.29 -42.46 -21.51
CA HIS A 26 5.17 -41.61 -21.09
C HIS A 26 5.41 -40.11 -21.32
N GLY A 27 6.67 -39.66 -21.34
CA GLY A 27 7.01 -38.24 -21.60
C GLY A 27 7.04 -37.89 -23.09
N SER A 28 7.47 -38.81 -23.95
CA SER A 28 7.62 -38.56 -25.39
C SER A 28 6.29 -38.44 -26.15
N ASP A 29 5.24 -39.09 -25.66
CA ASP A 29 3.93 -39.10 -26.35
C ASP A 29 3.13 -37.80 -26.11
N VAL A 30 3.31 -37.15 -24.96
CA VAL A 30 2.71 -35.84 -24.65
C VAL A 30 3.37 -34.71 -25.45
N TYR A 31 4.68 -34.77 -25.66
CA TYR A 31 5.42 -33.78 -26.47
C TYR A 31 5.16 -33.92 -27.98
N ASN A 32 4.88 -35.13 -28.48
CA ASN A 32 4.57 -35.33 -29.90
C ASN A 32 3.11 -35.00 -30.26
N GLN A 33 2.17 -35.07 -29.31
CA GLN A 33 0.75 -34.72 -29.55
C GLN A 33 0.46 -33.20 -29.63
N THR A 34 1.40 -32.34 -29.22
CA THR A 34 1.14 -30.91 -28.99
C THR A 34 1.65 -29.96 -30.09
N ARG A 35 2.22 -30.46 -31.20
CA ARG A 35 2.83 -29.60 -32.21
C ARG A 35 1.78 -28.84 -33.04
N THR A 36 1.63 -27.55 -32.79
CA THR A 36 0.82 -26.63 -33.60
C THR A 36 1.46 -26.42 -35.00
N ARG A 37 0.64 -26.14 -36.02
CA ARG A 37 1.15 -25.92 -37.39
C ARG A 37 1.80 -24.54 -37.45
N ARG A 38 2.98 -24.43 -38.08
CA ARG A 38 3.62 -23.13 -38.34
C ARG A 38 2.86 -22.34 -39.43
N VAL A 39 1.98 -21.43 -39.01
CA VAL A 39 1.13 -20.60 -39.87
C VAL A 39 1.75 -19.24 -40.15
N PHE A 40 2.37 -18.59 -39.16
CA PHE A 40 2.83 -17.20 -39.29
C PHE A 40 4.21 -17.10 -39.95
N SER A 41 4.30 -16.24 -40.97
CA SER A 41 5.56 -15.67 -41.46
C SER A 41 5.99 -14.46 -40.62
N PHE A 42 7.23 -14.00 -40.77
CA PHE A 42 7.71 -12.79 -40.07
C PHE A 42 6.81 -11.57 -40.32
N SER A 43 6.47 -11.28 -41.57
CA SER A 43 5.64 -10.12 -41.93
C SER A 43 4.22 -10.23 -41.35
N GLN A 44 3.65 -11.43 -41.29
CA GLN A 44 2.34 -11.65 -40.67
C GLN A 44 2.40 -11.50 -39.15
N LEU A 45 3.47 -11.96 -38.50
CA LEU A 45 3.66 -11.79 -37.07
C LEU A 45 3.93 -10.32 -36.70
N PHE A 46 4.72 -9.61 -37.52
CA PHE A 46 4.96 -8.18 -37.35
C PHE A 46 3.67 -7.38 -37.53
N ALA A 47 2.89 -7.65 -38.58
CA ALA A 47 1.59 -7.01 -38.79
C ALA A 47 0.64 -7.30 -37.62
N PHE A 48 0.57 -8.56 -37.17
CA PHE A 48 -0.22 -8.96 -35.99
C PHE A 48 0.21 -8.21 -34.72
N SER A 49 1.51 -8.10 -34.44
CA SER A 49 2.00 -7.39 -33.25
C SER A 49 1.76 -5.88 -33.35
N LEU A 50 1.92 -5.30 -34.55
CA LEU A 50 1.65 -3.89 -34.81
C LEU A 50 0.16 -3.57 -34.60
N THR A 51 -0.74 -4.37 -35.18
CA THR A 51 -2.20 -4.20 -35.06
C THR A 51 -2.71 -4.47 -33.67
N TYR A 52 -2.21 -5.51 -33.02
CA TYR A 52 -2.62 -5.86 -31.66
C TYR A 52 -2.39 -4.71 -30.69
N MET A 53 -1.23 -4.02 -30.79
CA MET A 53 -0.96 -2.90 -29.90
C MET A 53 -1.82 -1.67 -30.22
N ALA A 54 -2.16 -1.42 -31.50
CA ALA A 54 -3.00 -0.31 -31.97
C ALA A 54 -2.81 0.99 -31.14
N LEU A 55 -1.55 1.41 -30.97
CA LEU A 55 -1.20 2.24 -29.83
C LEU A 55 -1.78 3.65 -29.93
N TRP A 56 -1.78 4.22 -31.14
CA TRP A 56 -2.33 5.57 -31.36
C TRP A 56 -3.86 5.56 -31.20
N GLU A 57 -4.54 4.48 -31.58
CA GLU A 57 -5.97 4.30 -31.31
C GLU A 57 -6.22 4.15 -29.79
N GLY A 58 -5.36 3.42 -29.08
CA GLY A 58 -5.36 3.33 -27.62
C GLY A 58 -5.25 4.71 -26.96
N MET A 59 -4.34 5.56 -27.44
CA MET A 59 -4.21 6.96 -26.98
C MET A 59 -5.49 7.77 -27.22
N CYS A 60 -6.12 7.64 -28.39
CA CYS A 60 -7.38 8.32 -28.67
C CYS A 60 -8.50 7.87 -27.70
N THR A 61 -8.58 6.57 -27.46
CA THR A 61 -9.75 5.98 -26.79
C THR A 61 -9.64 6.01 -25.27
N ASN A 62 -8.44 6.12 -24.71
CA ASN A 62 -8.17 6.08 -23.27
C ASN A 62 -7.63 7.41 -22.68
N MET A 63 -7.69 8.53 -23.41
CA MET A 63 -7.14 9.82 -22.95
C MET A 63 -7.76 10.39 -21.67
N TYR A 64 -8.92 9.88 -21.25
CA TYR A 64 -9.65 10.36 -20.08
C TYR A 64 -8.77 10.39 -18.83
N PHE A 65 -8.08 9.30 -18.49
CA PHE A 65 -7.30 9.25 -17.24
C PHE A 65 -6.12 10.22 -17.25
N ALA A 66 -5.44 10.41 -18.38
CA ALA A 66 -4.35 11.37 -18.48
C ALA A 66 -4.84 12.81 -18.32
N LEU A 67 -5.91 13.17 -19.04
CA LEU A 67 -6.48 14.52 -19.00
C LEU A 67 -7.14 14.84 -17.65
N TYR A 68 -7.84 13.86 -17.05
CA TYR A 68 -8.54 14.03 -15.78
C TYR A 68 -7.58 14.20 -14.59
N ASN A 69 -6.52 13.38 -14.54
CA ASN A 69 -5.60 13.39 -13.41
C ASN A 69 -4.49 14.43 -13.53
N GLY A 70 -4.01 14.79 -14.73
CA GLY A 70 -2.86 15.70 -14.82
C GLY A 70 -2.77 16.51 -16.11
N GLY A 71 -3.86 16.57 -16.87
CA GLY A 71 -3.99 17.44 -18.04
C GLY A 71 -3.08 17.11 -19.24
N PRO A 72 -3.00 18.05 -20.19
CA PRO A 72 -2.18 17.93 -21.40
C PRO A 72 -0.70 17.62 -21.14
N GLN A 73 -0.11 18.22 -20.11
CA GLN A 73 1.29 18.00 -19.76
C GLN A 73 1.55 16.53 -19.42
N THR A 74 0.70 15.95 -18.58
CA THR A 74 0.82 14.53 -18.21
C THR A 74 0.67 13.65 -19.45
N PHE A 75 -0.25 13.95 -20.37
CA PHE A 75 -0.49 13.11 -21.53
C PHE A 75 0.72 13.00 -22.47
N ILE A 76 1.40 14.12 -22.80
CA ILE A 76 2.53 14.11 -23.74
C ILE A 76 3.85 13.60 -23.13
N PHE A 77 4.21 14.06 -21.94
CA PHE A 77 5.51 13.75 -21.37
C PHE A 77 5.55 12.34 -20.77
N SER A 78 4.41 11.86 -20.23
CA SER A 78 4.25 10.45 -19.87
C SER A 78 4.48 9.54 -21.08
N PHE A 79 3.98 9.93 -22.26
CA PHE A 79 4.17 9.16 -23.47
C PHE A 79 5.64 8.97 -23.80
N ILE A 80 6.42 10.06 -23.81
CA ILE A 80 7.87 10.03 -24.12
C ILE A 80 8.58 9.08 -23.17
N ILE A 81 8.29 9.24 -21.88
CA ILE A 81 8.86 8.45 -20.81
C ILE A 81 8.55 6.94 -21.00
N VAL A 82 7.28 6.60 -21.18
CA VAL A 82 6.85 5.20 -21.35
C VAL A 82 7.39 4.61 -22.65
N PHE A 83 7.50 5.40 -23.73
CA PHE A 83 7.98 4.92 -25.01
C PHE A 83 9.43 4.39 -24.94
N PHE A 84 10.34 5.16 -24.33
CA PHE A 84 11.72 4.71 -24.15
C PHE A 84 11.82 3.51 -23.21
N GLY A 85 11.00 3.48 -22.15
CA GLY A 85 10.91 2.32 -21.25
C GLY A 85 10.46 1.05 -21.98
N ALA A 86 9.40 1.13 -22.78
CA ALA A 86 8.83 0.01 -23.52
C ALA A 86 9.79 -0.52 -24.60
N ILE A 87 10.51 0.35 -25.31
CA ILE A 87 11.56 -0.07 -26.26
C ILE A 87 12.65 -0.86 -25.54
N SER A 88 13.09 -0.39 -24.36
CA SER A 88 14.11 -1.09 -23.57
C SER A 88 13.61 -2.47 -23.14
N GLN A 89 12.39 -2.55 -22.62
CA GLN A 89 11.76 -3.81 -22.21
C GLN A 89 11.64 -4.80 -23.37
N ALA A 90 11.26 -4.35 -24.55
CA ALA A 90 11.18 -5.21 -25.73
C ALA A 90 12.54 -5.64 -26.26
N ALA A 91 13.58 -4.81 -26.13
CA ALA A 91 14.93 -5.20 -26.47
C ALA A 91 15.40 -6.36 -25.58
N SER A 92 15.15 -6.27 -24.26
CA SER A 92 15.49 -7.29 -23.26
C SER A 92 14.67 -8.58 -23.41
N LEU A 93 13.35 -8.46 -23.56
CA LEU A 93 12.48 -9.61 -23.82
C LEU A 93 12.78 -10.25 -25.18
N GLY A 94 13.21 -9.45 -26.17
CA GLY A 94 13.66 -9.94 -27.47
C GLY A 94 14.90 -10.83 -27.36
N GLU A 95 15.85 -10.46 -26.49
CA GLU A 95 17.03 -11.29 -26.23
C GLU A 95 16.63 -12.66 -25.68
N MET A 96 15.76 -12.70 -24.68
CA MET A 96 15.22 -13.95 -24.13
C MET A 96 14.39 -14.75 -25.15
N ALA A 97 13.55 -14.08 -25.95
CA ALA A 97 12.76 -14.70 -26.99
C ALA A 97 13.60 -15.37 -28.09
N SER A 98 14.79 -14.83 -28.36
CA SER A 98 15.70 -15.45 -29.33
C SER A 98 16.34 -16.74 -28.83
N ILE A 99 16.49 -16.90 -27.50
CA ILE A 99 17.02 -18.11 -26.86
C ILE A 99 15.96 -19.21 -26.94
N GLN A 100 14.78 -18.94 -26.37
CA GLN A 100 13.68 -19.91 -26.24
C GLN A 100 12.32 -19.27 -26.56
N PRO A 101 11.86 -19.33 -27.82
CA PRO A 101 10.54 -18.83 -28.23
C PRO A 101 9.49 -19.94 -28.09
N VAL A 102 8.85 -20.00 -26.92
CA VAL A 102 7.72 -20.91 -26.63
C VAL A 102 6.50 -20.12 -26.13
N ALA A 103 5.29 -20.65 -26.20
CA ALA A 103 4.10 -19.86 -25.83
C ALA A 103 4.12 -19.39 -24.37
N GLY A 104 4.74 -20.17 -23.48
CA GLY A 104 4.94 -19.86 -22.06
C GLY A 104 6.29 -19.23 -21.71
N ALA A 105 6.96 -18.58 -22.65
CA ALA A 105 8.40 -18.36 -22.53
C ALA A 105 8.83 -17.57 -21.28
N GLN A 106 8.05 -16.60 -20.82
CA GLN A 106 8.40 -15.77 -19.67
C GLN A 106 8.67 -16.56 -18.39
N TYR A 107 7.78 -17.49 -18.00
CA TYR A 107 8.02 -18.31 -16.81
C TYR A 107 9.10 -19.37 -17.06
N HIS A 108 9.27 -19.86 -18.30
CA HIS A 108 10.40 -20.73 -18.66
C HIS A 108 11.74 -20.02 -18.49
N TRP A 109 11.87 -18.77 -18.98
CA TRP A 109 13.08 -17.98 -18.82
C TRP A 109 13.38 -17.72 -17.35
N THR A 110 12.37 -17.34 -16.57
CA THR A 110 12.51 -17.18 -15.12
C THR A 110 13.01 -18.47 -14.47
N TYR A 111 12.45 -19.63 -14.80
CA TYR A 111 12.90 -20.91 -14.24
C TYR A 111 14.38 -21.21 -14.58
N HIS A 112 14.83 -20.89 -15.79
CA HIS A 112 16.20 -21.16 -16.19
C HIS A 112 17.21 -20.14 -15.63
N LEU A 113 16.82 -18.87 -15.55
CA LEU A 113 17.72 -17.74 -15.26
C LEU A 113 17.68 -17.28 -13.79
N ALA A 114 16.62 -17.57 -13.04
CA ALA A 114 16.49 -17.13 -11.65
C ALA A 114 17.46 -17.88 -10.70
N PRO A 115 17.88 -17.24 -9.59
CA PRO A 115 18.73 -17.86 -8.56
C PRO A 115 18.08 -19.13 -7.99
N ALA A 116 18.90 -20.15 -7.70
CA ALA A 116 18.40 -21.46 -7.25
C ALA A 116 17.48 -21.39 -6.01
N ARG A 117 17.72 -20.44 -5.09
CA ARG A 117 16.92 -20.24 -3.87
C ARG A 117 15.48 -19.81 -4.17
N VAL A 118 15.28 -18.86 -5.09
CA VAL A 118 13.97 -18.26 -5.39
C VAL A 118 13.33 -18.80 -6.67
N LYS A 119 14.05 -19.60 -7.46
CA LYS A 119 13.66 -20.11 -8.78
C LYS A 119 12.22 -20.61 -8.86
N ARG A 120 11.79 -21.45 -7.90
CA ARG A 120 10.45 -22.04 -7.90
C ARG A 120 9.36 -20.99 -7.66
N PHE A 121 9.53 -20.17 -6.64
CA PHE A 121 8.58 -19.10 -6.30
C PHE A 121 8.52 -18.03 -7.39
N ALA A 122 9.68 -17.57 -7.89
CA ALA A 122 9.77 -16.60 -8.98
C ALA A 122 9.09 -17.07 -10.27
N THR A 123 9.22 -18.36 -10.60
CA THR A 123 8.53 -18.97 -11.75
C THR A 123 7.01 -19.04 -11.55
N TRP A 124 6.58 -19.40 -10.34
CA TRP A 124 5.17 -19.50 -9.99
C TRP A 124 4.47 -18.14 -10.03
N ILE A 125 5.03 -17.13 -9.35
CA ILE A 125 4.46 -15.78 -9.34
C ILE A 125 4.48 -15.18 -10.75
N GLN A 126 5.55 -15.42 -11.52
CA GLN A 126 5.62 -15.00 -12.91
C GLN A 126 4.45 -15.56 -13.74
N GLY A 127 4.28 -16.89 -13.76
CA GLY A 127 3.24 -17.50 -14.58
C GLY A 127 1.82 -16.99 -14.25
N TRP A 128 1.52 -16.77 -12.97
CA TRP A 128 0.25 -16.18 -12.54
C TRP A 128 0.11 -14.71 -12.88
N SER A 129 1.16 -13.89 -12.68
CA SER A 129 1.16 -12.47 -13.04
C SER A 129 0.95 -12.27 -14.54
N THR A 130 1.65 -13.02 -15.41
CA THR A 130 1.43 -12.94 -16.86
C THR A 130 -0.02 -13.31 -17.20
N TRP A 131 -0.54 -14.42 -16.64
CA TRP A 131 -1.87 -14.91 -16.98
C TRP A 131 -2.98 -13.95 -16.55
N PHE A 132 -2.95 -13.48 -15.30
CA PHE A 132 -3.92 -12.49 -14.80
C PHE A 132 -3.82 -11.17 -15.56
N GLY A 133 -2.60 -10.72 -15.88
CA GLY A 133 -2.36 -9.52 -16.67
C GLY A 133 -3.03 -9.59 -18.04
N TYR A 134 -2.86 -10.70 -18.76
CA TYR A 134 -3.47 -10.89 -20.09
C TYR A 134 -5.00 -11.08 -20.05
N VAL A 135 -5.54 -11.79 -19.05
CA VAL A 135 -6.99 -11.93 -18.86
C VAL A 135 -7.63 -10.57 -18.56
N SER A 136 -7.03 -9.79 -17.67
CA SER A 136 -7.48 -8.44 -17.34
C SER A 136 -7.34 -7.49 -18.53
N LEU A 137 -6.24 -7.60 -19.30
CA LEU A 137 -6.03 -6.81 -20.50
C LEU A 137 -7.13 -7.06 -21.54
N LEU A 138 -7.53 -8.32 -21.73
CA LEU A 138 -8.66 -8.67 -22.59
C LEU A 138 -9.98 -8.03 -22.12
N ALA A 139 -10.26 -8.06 -20.81
CA ALA A 139 -11.44 -7.39 -20.26
C ALA A 139 -11.39 -5.86 -20.48
N GLY A 140 -10.22 -5.24 -20.35
CA GLY A 140 -10.03 -3.80 -20.58
C GLY A 140 -10.30 -3.41 -22.04
N ILE A 141 -9.66 -4.08 -23.00
CA ILE A 141 -9.85 -3.80 -24.43
C ILE A 141 -11.29 -4.07 -24.87
N ALA A 142 -11.95 -5.09 -24.29
CA ALA A 142 -13.34 -5.40 -24.59
C ALA A 142 -14.28 -4.27 -24.14
N ASN A 143 -14.05 -3.72 -22.95
CA ASN A 143 -14.79 -2.56 -22.45
C ASN A 143 -14.58 -1.32 -23.32
N VAL A 144 -13.34 -0.96 -23.67
CA VAL A 144 -13.05 0.20 -24.56
C VAL A 144 -13.81 0.08 -25.88
N THR A 145 -13.79 -1.11 -26.48
CA THR A 145 -14.44 -1.34 -27.78
C THR A 145 -15.95 -1.12 -27.70
N ILE A 146 -16.59 -1.56 -26.62
CA ILE A 146 -18.03 -1.35 -26.44
C ILE A 146 -18.35 0.09 -26.07
N ILE A 147 -17.52 0.76 -25.27
CA ILE A 147 -17.69 2.19 -24.97
C ILE A 147 -17.69 3.00 -26.28
N LEU A 148 -16.80 2.70 -27.23
CA LEU A 148 -16.82 3.35 -28.56
C LEU A 148 -18.12 3.11 -29.32
N LEU A 149 -18.66 1.88 -29.26
CA LEU A 149 -19.93 1.54 -29.87
C LEU A 149 -21.08 2.34 -29.22
N GLU A 150 -21.14 2.39 -27.90
CA GLU A 150 -22.14 3.13 -27.14
C GLU A 150 -22.07 4.64 -27.41
N SER A 151 -20.85 5.20 -27.50
CA SER A 151 -20.65 6.61 -27.86
C SER A 151 -21.20 6.92 -29.26
N MET A 152 -21.00 6.04 -30.25
CA MET A 152 -21.61 6.20 -31.58
C MET A 152 -23.13 6.11 -31.55
N ILE A 153 -23.69 5.19 -30.76
CA ILE A 153 -25.14 5.06 -30.60
C ILE A 153 -25.71 6.34 -29.99
N GLN A 154 -25.10 6.86 -28.93
CA GLN A 154 -25.54 8.09 -28.27
C GLN A 154 -25.48 9.32 -29.19
N LEU A 155 -24.44 9.43 -30.03
CA LEU A 155 -24.32 10.52 -30.99
C LEU A 155 -25.46 10.55 -32.03
N ASN A 156 -25.90 9.37 -32.46
CA ASN A 156 -26.93 9.21 -33.48
C ASN A 156 -28.35 9.06 -32.90
N HIS A 157 -28.48 8.69 -31.62
CA HIS A 157 -29.73 8.50 -30.91
C HIS A 157 -29.71 9.26 -29.57
N GLU A 158 -30.24 10.47 -29.58
CA GLU A 158 -30.20 11.39 -28.43
C GLU A 158 -30.94 10.86 -27.18
N ASN A 159 -31.86 9.89 -27.35
CA ASN A 159 -32.58 9.25 -26.25
C ASN A 159 -31.82 8.06 -25.63
N TYR A 160 -30.69 7.65 -26.20
CA TYR A 160 -29.90 6.55 -25.66
C TYR A 160 -29.03 7.04 -24.50
N VAL A 161 -29.28 6.51 -23.31
CA VAL A 161 -28.43 6.73 -22.13
C VAL A 161 -27.65 5.44 -21.87
N PRO A 162 -26.30 5.46 -21.98
CA PRO A 162 -25.50 4.28 -21.68
C PRO A 162 -25.61 3.93 -20.19
N GLY A 163 -25.96 2.68 -19.91
CA GLY A 163 -25.99 2.13 -18.55
C GLY A 163 -24.99 0.99 -18.44
N GLY A 164 -24.41 0.78 -17.26
CA GLY A 164 -23.38 -0.25 -17.07
C GLY A 164 -23.83 -1.69 -17.42
N TRP A 165 -25.13 -1.97 -17.34
CA TRP A 165 -25.70 -3.23 -17.83
C TRP A 165 -25.76 -3.33 -19.36
N HIS A 166 -25.97 -2.22 -20.09
CA HIS A 166 -25.85 -2.19 -21.56
C HIS A 166 -24.43 -2.57 -21.96
N THR A 167 -23.43 -1.92 -21.37
CA THR A 167 -22.01 -2.20 -21.60
C THR A 167 -21.71 -3.68 -21.33
N SER A 168 -22.15 -4.22 -20.20
CA SER A 168 -21.93 -5.62 -19.82
C SER A 168 -22.49 -6.62 -20.85
N VAL A 169 -23.75 -6.45 -21.26
CA VAL A 169 -24.39 -7.36 -22.22
C VAL A 169 -23.72 -7.30 -23.59
N LEU A 170 -23.36 -6.10 -24.05
CA LEU A 170 -22.67 -5.91 -25.33
C LEU A 170 -21.25 -6.51 -25.31
N VAL A 171 -20.52 -6.37 -24.20
CA VAL A 171 -19.20 -7.01 -24.05
C VAL A 171 -19.34 -8.53 -24.07
N ILE A 172 -20.29 -9.10 -23.33
CA ILE A 172 -20.54 -10.55 -23.31
C ILE A 172 -20.88 -11.06 -24.72
N ALA A 173 -21.76 -10.36 -25.44
CA ALA A 173 -22.12 -10.72 -26.82
C ALA A 173 -20.91 -10.70 -27.76
N MET A 174 -20.07 -9.67 -27.65
CA MET A 174 -18.84 -9.54 -28.43
C MET A 174 -17.83 -10.66 -28.11
N CYS A 175 -17.55 -10.90 -26.83
CA CYS A 175 -16.58 -11.92 -26.39
C CYS A 175 -17.02 -13.33 -26.79
N VAL A 176 -18.32 -13.65 -26.67
CA VAL A 176 -18.86 -14.94 -27.13
C VAL A 176 -18.69 -15.09 -28.64
N MET A 177 -19.06 -14.07 -29.42
CA MET A 177 -18.88 -14.10 -30.87
C MET A 177 -17.41 -14.30 -31.26
N GLN A 178 -16.49 -13.54 -30.67
CA GLN A 178 -15.06 -13.63 -30.98
C GLN A 178 -14.42 -14.93 -30.47
N GLY A 179 -14.92 -15.50 -29.37
CA GLY A 179 -14.54 -16.84 -28.91
C GLY A 179 -14.97 -17.94 -29.89
N LEU A 180 -16.17 -17.83 -30.46
CA LEU A 180 -16.64 -18.70 -31.53
C LEU A 180 -15.79 -18.55 -32.79
N MET A 181 -15.41 -17.32 -33.16
CA MET A 181 -14.51 -17.06 -34.29
C MET A 181 -13.12 -17.69 -34.07
N ASN A 182 -12.56 -17.57 -32.85
CA ASN A 182 -11.30 -18.21 -32.46
C ASN A 182 -11.37 -19.74 -32.45
N THR A 183 -12.56 -20.32 -32.34
CA THR A 183 -12.78 -21.77 -32.35
C THR A 183 -13.02 -22.33 -33.76
N TYR A 184 -13.92 -21.70 -34.52
CA TYR A 184 -14.43 -22.24 -35.78
C TYR A 184 -13.82 -21.59 -37.03
N CYS A 185 -13.48 -20.30 -36.95
CA CYS A 185 -13.06 -19.48 -38.08
C CYS A 185 -11.57 -19.13 -38.04
N PHE A 186 -10.74 -19.93 -37.37
CA PHE A 186 -9.32 -19.64 -37.15
C PHE A 186 -8.53 -19.30 -38.43
N LYS A 187 -8.89 -19.90 -39.57
CA LYS A 187 -8.25 -19.61 -40.88
C LYS A 187 -8.51 -18.19 -41.40
N VAL A 188 -9.59 -17.55 -40.94
CA VAL A 188 -10.00 -16.20 -41.35
C VAL A 188 -9.28 -15.13 -40.53
N ILE A 189 -8.86 -15.45 -39.30
CA ILE A 189 -8.21 -14.51 -38.37
C ILE A 189 -7.01 -13.80 -39.01
N PRO A 190 -6.03 -14.48 -39.64
CA PRO A 190 -4.91 -13.79 -40.26
C PRO A 190 -5.29 -12.78 -41.36
N TRP A 191 -6.43 -12.96 -42.02
CA TRP A 191 -6.95 -12.01 -43.01
C TRP A 191 -7.63 -10.81 -42.35
N VAL A 192 -8.37 -11.04 -41.26
CA VAL A 192 -8.95 -9.95 -40.44
C VAL A 192 -7.84 -9.06 -39.90
N GLU A 193 -6.78 -9.66 -39.36
CA GLU A 193 -5.61 -8.93 -38.86
C GLU A 193 -4.88 -8.15 -39.96
N LEU A 194 -4.74 -8.73 -41.16
CA LEU A 194 -4.14 -8.01 -42.28
C LEU A 194 -4.97 -6.77 -42.67
N VAL A 195 -6.29 -6.91 -42.74
CA VAL A 195 -7.20 -5.80 -43.05
C VAL A 195 -7.17 -4.75 -41.94
N ALA A 196 -7.16 -5.17 -40.67
CA ALA A 196 -7.01 -4.29 -39.52
C ALA A 196 -5.69 -3.50 -39.59
N GLY A 197 -4.59 -4.13 -40.05
CA GLY A 197 -3.29 -3.46 -40.24
C GLY A 197 -3.28 -2.43 -41.35
N VAL A 198 -3.98 -2.69 -42.46
CA VAL A 198 -4.17 -1.68 -43.51
C VAL A 198 -5.01 -0.52 -42.97
N LEU A 199 -6.09 -0.82 -42.25
CA LEU A 199 -6.95 0.20 -41.63
C LEU A 199 -6.20 1.04 -40.59
N HIS A 200 -5.37 0.43 -39.75
CA HIS A 200 -4.53 1.12 -38.76
C HIS A 200 -3.69 2.23 -39.39
N VAL A 201 -3.01 1.94 -40.51
CA VAL A 201 -2.17 2.93 -41.21
C VAL A 201 -3.02 3.96 -41.97
N CYS A 202 -4.09 3.53 -42.65
CA CYS A 202 -4.96 4.46 -43.39
C CYS A 202 -5.69 5.42 -42.45
N LEU A 203 -6.23 4.92 -41.34
CA LEU A 203 -6.94 5.73 -40.35
C LEU A 203 -5.99 6.70 -39.64
N PHE A 204 -4.74 6.32 -39.39
CA PHE A 204 -3.73 7.24 -38.86
C PHE A 204 -3.59 8.50 -39.73
N VAL A 205 -3.42 8.31 -41.05
CA VAL A 205 -3.31 9.44 -41.99
C VAL A 205 -4.59 10.28 -42.00
N VAL A 206 -5.77 9.63 -42.01
CA VAL A 206 -7.06 10.33 -41.98
C VAL A 206 -7.21 11.17 -40.72
N PHE A 207 -6.94 10.60 -39.54
CA PHE A 207 -7.05 11.31 -38.27
C PHE A 207 -6.06 12.47 -38.18
N VAL A 208 -4.79 12.25 -38.56
CA VAL A 208 -3.78 13.32 -38.59
C VAL A 208 -4.21 14.46 -39.50
N VAL A 209 -4.68 14.17 -40.72
CA VAL A 209 -5.11 15.20 -41.68
C VAL A 209 -6.34 15.94 -41.17
N VAL A 210 -7.37 15.24 -40.68
CA VAL A 210 -8.61 15.87 -40.20
C VAL A 210 -8.34 16.76 -38.99
N LEU A 211 -7.67 16.23 -37.96
CA LEU A 211 -7.34 16.98 -36.75
C LEU A 211 -6.42 18.17 -37.06
N SER A 212 -5.41 18.00 -37.93
CA SER A 212 -4.50 19.09 -38.28
C SER A 212 -5.14 20.17 -39.15
N VAL A 213 -5.99 19.81 -40.11
CA VAL A 213 -6.55 20.80 -41.06
C VAL A 213 -7.77 21.51 -40.46
N MET A 214 -8.60 20.81 -39.70
CA MET A 214 -9.89 21.33 -39.21
C MET A 214 -9.88 21.68 -37.73
N GLY A 215 -8.88 21.24 -36.96
CA GLY A 215 -8.81 21.45 -35.51
C GLY A 215 -8.51 22.89 -35.10
N THR A 216 -9.03 23.26 -33.92
CA THR A 216 -8.65 24.51 -33.23
C THR A 216 -7.20 24.46 -32.83
N ARG A 217 -6.47 25.59 -32.87
CA ARG A 217 -5.03 25.59 -32.59
C ARG A 217 -4.74 26.18 -31.22
N HIS A 218 -4.15 25.37 -30.36
CA HIS A 218 -3.57 25.81 -29.09
C HIS A 218 -2.16 26.39 -29.27
N ASP A 219 -1.77 27.27 -28.35
CA ASP A 219 -0.38 27.74 -28.24
C ASP A 219 0.50 26.66 -27.57
N SER A 220 1.81 26.79 -27.75
CA SER A 220 2.83 25.94 -27.15
C SER A 220 2.75 25.83 -25.62
N SER A 221 2.16 26.81 -24.93
CA SER A 221 1.93 26.76 -23.48
C SER A 221 0.96 25.66 -23.07
N PHE A 222 0.03 25.26 -23.95
CA PHE A 222 -0.98 24.25 -23.65
C PHE A 222 -0.36 22.89 -23.31
N PHE A 223 0.78 22.54 -23.92
CA PHE A 223 1.51 21.30 -23.59
C PHE A 223 2.09 21.29 -22.18
N LEU A 224 2.15 22.43 -21.50
CA LEU A 224 2.65 22.58 -20.14
C LEU A 224 1.52 22.79 -19.13
N GLU A 225 0.26 22.78 -19.58
CA GLU A 225 -0.88 22.98 -18.68
C GLU A 225 -1.11 21.75 -17.80
N THR A 226 -1.15 22.03 -16.49
CA THR A 226 -1.57 21.10 -15.44
C THR A 226 -3.03 21.38 -15.11
N ASN A 227 -3.93 20.48 -15.52
CA ASN A 227 -5.34 20.52 -15.13
C ASN A 227 -5.62 19.32 -14.23
N PHE A 228 -6.08 19.58 -13.00
CA PHE A 228 -6.31 18.57 -11.96
C PHE A 228 -7.80 18.48 -11.66
N ALA A 229 -8.55 17.77 -12.52
CA ALA A 229 -9.97 17.50 -12.26
C ALA A 229 -10.16 16.38 -11.20
N SER A 230 -9.08 15.66 -10.86
CA SER A 230 -9.07 14.57 -9.89
C SER A 230 -9.06 15.00 -8.42
N GLY A 231 -8.90 16.29 -8.11
CA GLY A 231 -8.87 16.81 -6.74
C GLY A 231 -7.56 16.57 -5.96
N TRP A 232 -6.54 16.00 -6.60
CA TRP A 232 -5.21 15.84 -6.00
C TRP A 232 -4.46 17.17 -6.03
N THR A 233 -4.00 17.63 -4.86
CA THR A 233 -3.22 18.87 -4.71
C THR A 233 -1.74 18.68 -4.99
N ASP A 234 -1.24 17.43 -4.92
CA ASP A 234 0.13 17.08 -5.25
C ASP A 234 0.28 16.74 -6.74
N ASN A 235 1.01 17.61 -7.45
CA ASN A 235 1.33 17.44 -8.87
C ASN A 235 2.02 16.11 -9.17
N TYR A 236 2.83 15.57 -8.24
CA TYR A 236 3.53 14.30 -8.43
C TYR A 236 2.53 13.13 -8.44
N VAL A 237 1.62 13.08 -7.46
CA VAL A 237 0.61 12.02 -7.38
C VAL A 237 -0.30 12.07 -8.61
N ALA A 238 -0.79 13.27 -8.94
CA ALA A 238 -1.67 13.54 -10.07
C ALA A 238 -1.05 13.12 -11.42
N TRP A 239 0.22 13.48 -11.64
CA TRP A 239 0.98 13.08 -12.82
C TRP A 239 1.06 11.57 -12.97
N ASN A 240 1.40 10.87 -11.89
CA ASN A 240 1.60 9.43 -11.96
C ASN A 240 0.29 8.66 -12.14
N LEU A 241 -0.82 9.14 -11.57
CA LEU A 241 -2.15 8.60 -11.84
C LEU A 241 -2.54 8.78 -13.31
N GLY A 242 -2.26 9.95 -13.90
CA GLY A 242 -2.53 10.21 -15.31
C GLY A 242 -1.67 9.37 -16.27
N MET A 243 -0.47 8.98 -15.83
CA MET A 243 0.45 8.14 -16.60
C MET A 243 -0.15 6.77 -16.97
N LEU A 244 -1.14 6.28 -16.21
CA LEU A 244 -1.83 5.01 -16.46
C LEU A 244 -2.28 4.84 -17.93
N THR A 245 -2.74 5.92 -18.57
CA THR A 245 -3.13 5.92 -19.98
C THR A 245 -2.01 5.45 -20.90
N CYS A 246 -0.82 6.02 -20.71
CA CYS A 246 0.36 5.72 -21.50
C CYS A 246 0.89 4.32 -21.14
N VAL A 247 0.98 4.03 -19.85
CA VAL A 247 1.47 2.75 -19.31
C VAL A 247 0.69 1.57 -19.87
N TRP A 248 -0.65 1.64 -19.83
CA TRP A 248 -1.53 0.57 -20.31
C TRP A 248 -1.41 0.35 -21.82
N SER A 249 -1.29 1.42 -22.61
CA SER A 249 -1.26 1.34 -24.08
C SER A 249 0.06 0.80 -24.65
N PHE A 250 1.12 0.77 -23.83
CA PHE A 250 2.37 0.10 -24.16
C PHE A 250 2.44 -1.34 -23.63
N THR A 251 1.34 -1.91 -23.11
CA THR A 251 1.32 -3.33 -22.66
C THR A 251 0.99 -4.33 -23.79
N GLY A 252 1.29 -5.61 -23.56
CA GLY A 252 0.93 -6.71 -24.46
C GLY A 252 1.77 -6.86 -25.74
N PHE A 253 2.86 -6.10 -25.88
CA PHE A 253 3.79 -6.24 -27.02
C PHE A 253 4.44 -7.63 -27.11
N ASP A 254 4.52 -8.33 -25.98
CA ASP A 254 5.03 -9.67 -25.81
C ASP A 254 4.05 -10.75 -26.31
N SER A 255 2.86 -10.37 -26.78
CA SER A 255 1.84 -11.25 -27.37
C SER A 255 2.35 -12.08 -28.55
N ALA A 256 3.34 -11.58 -29.28
CA ALA A 256 4.03 -12.31 -30.35
C ALA A 256 4.74 -13.59 -29.85
N ILE A 257 5.14 -13.63 -28.57
CA ILE A 257 5.76 -14.80 -27.94
C ILE A 257 4.75 -15.93 -27.79
N HIS A 258 3.49 -15.62 -27.44
CA HIS A 258 2.45 -16.63 -27.30
C HIS A 258 2.13 -17.33 -28.64
N MET A 259 2.44 -16.70 -29.77
CA MET A 259 2.33 -17.25 -31.13
C MET A 259 3.61 -17.94 -31.64
N SER A 260 4.64 -18.08 -30.82
CA SER A 260 5.96 -18.58 -31.23
C SER A 260 5.93 -19.99 -31.82
N GLU A 261 5.15 -20.92 -31.23
CA GLU A 261 5.05 -22.31 -31.71
C GLU A 261 4.42 -22.40 -33.12
N GLU A 262 3.59 -21.43 -33.47
CA GLU A 262 2.93 -21.29 -34.78
C GLU A 262 3.72 -20.42 -35.76
N THR A 263 4.91 -19.94 -35.37
CA THR A 263 5.73 -19.03 -36.17
C THR A 263 6.86 -19.75 -36.90
N ARG A 264 7.06 -19.42 -38.18
CA ARG A 264 8.22 -19.87 -38.96
C ARG A 264 9.47 -19.12 -38.53
N LYS A 265 10.56 -19.84 -38.22
CA LYS A 265 11.83 -19.27 -37.73
C LYS A 265 11.63 -18.38 -36.47
N ALA A 266 10.88 -18.88 -35.49
CA ALA A 266 10.47 -18.12 -34.29
C ALA A 266 11.63 -17.42 -33.56
N LYS A 267 12.80 -18.09 -33.40
CA LYS A 267 14.00 -17.52 -32.75
C LYS A 267 14.47 -16.20 -33.37
N SER A 268 14.25 -16.03 -34.67
CA SER A 268 14.61 -14.82 -35.41
C SER A 268 13.43 -13.87 -35.55
N ALA A 269 12.21 -14.40 -35.72
CA ALA A 269 11.05 -13.64 -36.15
C ALA A 269 10.36 -12.92 -34.98
N VAL A 270 10.18 -13.63 -33.86
CA VAL A 270 9.52 -13.10 -32.65
C VAL A 270 10.23 -11.87 -32.08
N PRO A 271 11.56 -11.89 -31.81
CA PRO A 271 12.22 -10.73 -31.21
C PRO A 271 12.21 -9.49 -32.11
N ARG A 272 12.44 -9.68 -33.41
CA ARG A 272 12.37 -8.58 -34.39
C ARG A 272 10.96 -8.01 -34.53
N ALA A 273 9.94 -8.88 -34.53
CA ALA A 273 8.56 -8.44 -34.65
C ALA A 273 8.17 -7.57 -33.44
N MET A 274 8.51 -8.01 -32.24
CA MET A 274 8.22 -7.32 -30.97
C MET A 274 8.94 -5.96 -30.86
N PHE A 275 10.24 -5.90 -31.15
CA PHE A 275 10.98 -4.64 -31.04
C PHE A 275 10.50 -3.59 -32.05
N TRP A 276 10.40 -3.98 -33.33
CA TRP A 276 10.01 -3.03 -34.38
C TRP A 276 8.54 -2.63 -34.30
N SER A 277 7.65 -3.49 -33.78
CA SER A 277 6.23 -3.12 -33.62
C SER A 277 6.07 -2.03 -32.58
N ILE A 278 6.77 -2.10 -31.44
CA ILE A 278 6.76 -1.04 -30.43
C ILE A 278 7.37 0.25 -30.96
N PHE A 279 8.51 0.17 -31.63
CA PHE A 279 9.15 1.35 -32.20
C PHE A 279 8.21 2.10 -33.15
N MET A 280 7.58 1.38 -34.09
CA MET A 280 6.63 1.97 -35.02
C MET A 280 5.38 2.49 -34.32
N ASN A 281 4.77 1.71 -33.43
CA ASN A 281 3.58 2.14 -32.68
C ASN A 281 3.85 3.36 -31.80
N GLY A 282 5.01 3.44 -31.15
CA GLY A 282 5.37 4.61 -30.36
C GLY A 282 5.62 5.85 -31.21
N CYS A 283 6.23 5.73 -32.39
CA CYS A 283 6.33 6.85 -33.33
C CYS A 283 4.95 7.35 -33.79
N LEU A 284 4.05 6.44 -34.21
CA LEU A 284 2.70 6.80 -34.63
C LEU A 284 1.89 7.41 -33.46
N GLY A 285 1.97 6.80 -32.28
CA GLY A 285 1.30 7.29 -31.07
C GLY A 285 1.77 8.67 -30.66
N PHE A 286 3.08 8.94 -30.70
CA PHE A 286 3.62 10.25 -30.34
C PHE A 286 3.10 11.35 -31.27
N ILE A 287 3.12 11.09 -32.59
CA ILE A 287 2.55 12.01 -33.58
C ILE A 287 1.07 12.27 -33.30
N MET A 288 0.30 11.22 -32.99
CA MET A 288 -1.12 11.34 -32.70
C MET A 288 -1.39 12.14 -31.42
N VAL A 289 -0.66 11.89 -30.33
CA VAL A 289 -0.78 12.66 -29.07
C VAL A 289 -0.49 14.13 -29.31
N CYS A 290 0.58 14.46 -30.04
CA CYS A 290 0.87 15.85 -30.41
C CYS A 290 -0.27 16.47 -31.24
N VAL A 291 -0.78 15.75 -32.24
CA VAL A 291 -1.86 16.27 -33.09
C VAL A 291 -3.15 16.48 -32.29
N ILE A 292 -3.52 15.56 -31.39
CA ILE A 292 -4.68 15.70 -30.52
C ILE A 292 -4.52 16.92 -29.62
N LEU A 293 -3.40 17.08 -28.92
CA LEU A 293 -3.20 18.21 -28.01
C LEU A 293 -3.18 19.55 -28.75
N VAL A 294 -2.64 19.62 -29.97
CA VAL A 294 -2.69 20.84 -30.79
C VAL A 294 -4.10 21.16 -31.24
N ALA A 295 -4.87 20.14 -31.61
CA ALA A 295 -6.15 20.27 -32.31
C ALA A 295 -7.38 20.24 -31.39
N MET A 296 -7.25 19.75 -30.16
CA MET A 296 -8.36 19.56 -29.25
C MET A 296 -8.98 20.89 -28.84
N GLY A 297 -10.27 20.88 -28.51
CA GLY A 297 -10.95 22.04 -27.93
C GLY A 297 -10.62 22.22 -26.45
N SER A 298 -11.59 22.68 -25.66
CA SER A 298 -11.48 22.72 -24.21
C SER A 298 -11.30 21.30 -23.62
N VAL A 299 -10.40 21.17 -22.64
CA VAL A 299 -10.21 19.92 -21.90
C VAL A 299 -11.47 19.55 -21.13
N ASP A 300 -12.16 20.53 -20.54
CA ASP A 300 -13.36 20.31 -19.74
C ASP A 300 -14.53 19.77 -20.59
N ASP A 301 -14.69 20.28 -21.82
CA ASP A 301 -15.71 19.78 -22.75
C ASP A 301 -15.44 18.32 -23.14
N ALA A 302 -14.16 17.96 -23.30
CA ALA A 302 -13.76 16.58 -23.60
C ALA A 302 -13.99 15.65 -22.40
N LEU A 303 -13.74 16.10 -21.16
CA LEU A 303 -13.94 15.31 -19.94
C LEU A 303 -15.41 15.17 -19.55
N ASN A 304 -16.26 16.16 -19.87
CA ASN A 304 -17.70 16.13 -19.59
C ASN A 304 -18.49 15.31 -20.62
N ALA A 305 -17.88 14.96 -21.76
CA ALA A 305 -18.50 14.11 -22.75
C ALA A 305 -18.42 12.63 -22.37
N SER A 306 -19.35 11.82 -22.91
CA SER A 306 -19.34 10.36 -22.72
C SER A 306 -18.11 9.67 -23.30
N SER A 307 -17.47 10.29 -24.29
CA SER A 307 -16.18 9.88 -24.83
C SER A 307 -15.40 11.11 -25.29
N PRO A 308 -14.20 11.37 -24.71
CA PRO A 308 -13.40 12.55 -25.07
C PRO A 308 -13.09 12.64 -26.56
N ILE A 309 -12.68 11.53 -27.19
CA ILE A 309 -12.37 11.52 -28.63
C ILE A 309 -13.61 11.82 -29.49
N LEU A 310 -14.79 11.38 -29.06
CA LEU A 310 -16.03 11.66 -29.79
C LEU A 310 -16.35 13.14 -29.77
N ALA A 311 -16.26 13.78 -28.60
CA ALA A 311 -16.50 15.21 -28.47
C ALA A 311 -15.49 16.05 -29.28
N ILE A 312 -14.21 15.68 -29.22
CA ILE A 312 -13.15 16.33 -30.00
C ILE A 312 -13.45 16.22 -31.50
N LEU A 313 -13.75 15.02 -32.00
CA LEU A 313 -14.06 14.82 -33.42
C LEU A 313 -15.35 15.53 -33.86
N LEU A 314 -16.37 15.57 -33.01
CA LEU A 314 -17.62 16.28 -33.32
C LEU A 314 -17.40 17.79 -33.39
N ALA A 315 -16.65 18.35 -32.45
CA ALA A 315 -16.30 19.77 -32.43
C ALA A 315 -15.48 20.17 -33.66
N ILE A 316 -14.55 19.31 -34.09
CA ILE A 316 -13.65 19.57 -35.22
C ILE A 316 -14.35 19.39 -36.57
N THR A 317 -15.10 18.28 -36.74
CA THR A 317 -15.73 17.97 -38.03
C THR A 317 -17.03 18.74 -38.26
N GLY A 318 -17.70 19.19 -37.19
CA GLY A 318 -19.02 19.82 -37.24
C GLY A 318 -20.12 18.91 -37.80
N SER A 319 -19.87 17.61 -37.96
CA SER A 319 -20.76 16.67 -38.65
C SER A 319 -20.85 15.34 -37.89
N LYS A 320 -22.08 15.00 -37.46
CA LYS A 320 -22.39 13.70 -36.82
C LYS A 320 -21.98 12.53 -37.72
N GLY A 321 -22.21 12.65 -39.04
CA GLY A 321 -21.88 11.59 -40.01
C GLY A 321 -20.38 11.36 -40.18
N ALA A 322 -19.59 12.44 -40.30
CA ALA A 322 -18.14 12.34 -40.41
C ALA A 322 -17.52 11.77 -39.12
N THR A 323 -17.98 12.26 -37.96
CA THR A 323 -17.55 11.77 -36.64
C THR A 323 -17.86 10.28 -36.49
N THR A 324 -19.07 9.85 -36.83
CA THR A 324 -19.48 8.43 -36.74
C THR A 324 -18.61 7.55 -37.64
N ALA A 325 -18.30 7.98 -38.86
CA ALA A 325 -17.44 7.22 -39.78
C ALA A 325 -16.02 7.04 -39.23
N MET A 326 -15.43 8.09 -38.63
CA MET A 326 -14.10 8.03 -38.02
C MET A 326 -14.06 7.11 -36.80
N ILE A 327 -15.05 7.22 -35.90
CA ILE A 327 -15.13 6.35 -34.70
C ILE A 327 -15.42 4.90 -35.09
N THR A 328 -16.20 4.66 -36.16
CA THR A 328 -16.40 3.30 -36.71
C THR A 328 -15.07 2.69 -37.12
N GLY A 329 -14.16 3.48 -37.70
CA GLY A 329 -12.79 3.04 -38.00
C GLY A 329 -12.05 2.55 -36.76
N LEU A 330 -12.05 3.36 -35.68
CA LEU A 330 -11.44 2.97 -34.40
C LEU A 330 -12.09 1.71 -33.81
N PHE A 331 -13.41 1.61 -33.88
CA PHE A 331 -14.15 0.44 -33.42
C PHE A 331 -13.72 -0.84 -34.17
N VAL A 332 -13.59 -0.80 -35.49
CA VAL A 332 -13.19 -1.97 -36.29
C VAL A 332 -11.77 -2.44 -35.95
N VAL A 333 -10.84 -1.50 -35.75
CA VAL A 333 -9.48 -1.84 -35.31
C VAL A 333 -9.50 -2.44 -33.91
N SER A 334 -10.16 -1.79 -32.95
CA SER A 334 -10.24 -2.26 -31.55
C SER A 334 -10.97 -3.61 -31.40
N PHE A 335 -11.98 -3.85 -32.24
CA PHE A 335 -12.65 -5.15 -32.36
C PHE A 335 -11.69 -6.25 -32.83
N SER A 336 -10.82 -5.93 -33.79
CA SER A 336 -9.79 -6.86 -34.28
C SER A 336 -8.73 -7.13 -33.22
N VAL A 337 -8.31 -6.11 -32.45
CA VAL A 337 -7.39 -6.28 -31.31
C VAL A 337 -7.94 -7.25 -30.27
N ASN A 338 -9.23 -7.16 -29.92
CA ASN A 338 -9.86 -8.11 -29.00
C ASN A 338 -9.83 -9.56 -29.53
N LEU A 339 -10.09 -9.73 -30.82
CA LEU A 339 -10.01 -11.04 -31.48
C LEU A 339 -8.61 -11.63 -31.39
N ALA A 340 -7.57 -10.81 -31.64
CA ALA A 340 -6.16 -11.17 -31.48
C ALA A 340 -5.80 -11.48 -30.02
N ASN A 341 -6.33 -10.73 -29.06
CA ASN A 341 -6.05 -10.96 -27.65
C ASN A 341 -6.61 -12.30 -27.15
N ILE A 342 -7.85 -12.65 -27.52
CA ILE A 342 -8.42 -13.99 -27.24
C ILE A 342 -7.52 -15.10 -27.81
N ALA A 343 -6.96 -14.91 -29.01
CA ALA A 343 -6.02 -15.85 -29.59
C ALA A 343 -4.73 -15.98 -28.74
N SER A 344 -4.24 -14.86 -28.22
CA SER A 344 -3.05 -14.80 -27.36
C SER A 344 -3.24 -15.49 -26.02
N VAL A 345 -4.19 -15.01 -25.22
CA VAL A 345 -4.42 -15.48 -23.85
C VAL A 345 -4.87 -16.94 -23.79
N SER A 346 -5.57 -17.45 -24.82
CA SER A 346 -5.96 -18.87 -24.86
C SER A 346 -4.76 -19.81 -25.02
N ARG A 347 -3.72 -19.39 -25.75
CA ARG A 347 -2.46 -20.15 -25.86
C ARG A 347 -1.60 -20.03 -24.61
N LEU A 348 -1.59 -18.87 -23.97
CA LEU A 348 -0.96 -18.71 -22.66
C LEU A 348 -1.62 -19.60 -21.61
N THR A 349 -2.95 -19.60 -21.54
CA THR A 349 -3.75 -20.45 -20.63
C THR A 349 -3.48 -21.94 -20.87
N TRP A 350 -3.45 -22.34 -22.16
CA TRP A 350 -3.11 -23.70 -22.55
C TRP A 350 -1.69 -24.10 -22.13
N ALA A 351 -0.69 -23.25 -22.38
CA ALA A 351 0.70 -23.52 -22.03
C ALA A 351 0.90 -23.60 -20.51
N TRP A 352 0.30 -22.68 -19.76
CA TRP A 352 0.35 -22.69 -18.30
C TRP A 352 -0.30 -23.94 -17.70
N SER A 353 -1.38 -24.44 -18.31
CA SER A 353 -2.00 -25.72 -17.92
C SER A 353 -1.14 -26.94 -18.29
N ARG A 354 -0.52 -26.94 -19.48
CA ARG A 354 0.37 -28.01 -19.94
C ARG A 354 1.54 -28.22 -18.97
N ASP A 355 2.07 -27.11 -18.44
CA ASP A 355 3.25 -27.11 -17.59
C ASP A 355 2.91 -27.20 -16.09
N GLY A 356 1.65 -27.52 -15.74
CA GLY A 356 1.21 -27.84 -14.38
C GLY A 356 0.73 -26.66 -13.52
N GLY A 357 0.63 -25.45 -14.08
CA GLY A 357 0.13 -24.27 -13.38
C GLY A 357 -1.40 -24.18 -13.27
N MET A 358 -2.13 -24.93 -14.10
CA MET A 358 -3.60 -25.02 -14.12
C MET A 358 -4.07 -26.44 -14.37
N PRO A 359 -5.35 -26.78 -14.07
CA PRO A 359 -5.87 -28.14 -14.27
C PRO A 359 -5.59 -28.67 -15.67
N ALA A 360 -4.94 -29.84 -15.77
CA ALA A 360 -4.50 -30.45 -17.04
C ALA A 360 -5.63 -30.62 -18.08
N TYR A 361 -6.90 -30.55 -17.66
CA TYR A 361 -8.06 -30.48 -18.53
C TYR A 361 -7.98 -29.35 -19.58
N LEU A 362 -7.36 -28.21 -19.26
CA LEU A 362 -7.21 -27.05 -20.13
C LEU A 362 -6.04 -27.18 -21.13
N ALA A 363 -5.09 -28.08 -20.87
CA ALA A 363 -3.96 -28.39 -21.76
C ALA A 363 -4.36 -29.18 -23.02
N TYR A 364 -5.63 -29.52 -23.19
CA TYR A 364 -6.12 -30.31 -24.31
C TYR A 364 -6.34 -29.47 -25.59
N VAL A 365 -5.67 -29.87 -26.69
CA VAL A 365 -5.86 -29.28 -28.02
C VAL A 365 -6.85 -30.12 -28.83
N ASN A 366 -7.88 -29.48 -29.40
CA ASN A 366 -8.90 -30.19 -30.18
C ASN A 366 -8.32 -30.69 -31.52
N PRO A 367 -8.40 -31.99 -31.86
CA PRO A 367 -7.83 -32.53 -33.11
C PRO A 367 -8.46 -31.98 -34.39
N LYS A 368 -9.77 -31.65 -34.37
CA LYS A 368 -10.52 -31.16 -35.53
C LYS A 368 -10.23 -29.68 -35.80
N HIS A 369 -10.30 -28.86 -34.75
CA HIS A 369 -10.14 -27.40 -34.84
C HIS A 369 -8.68 -26.94 -34.69
N ARG A 370 -7.82 -27.79 -34.11
CA ARG A 370 -6.39 -27.56 -33.87
C ARG A 370 -6.08 -26.33 -33.01
N VAL A 371 -7.02 -25.97 -32.14
CA VAL A 371 -6.92 -24.89 -31.15
C VAL A 371 -7.36 -25.42 -29.78
N PRO A 372 -6.88 -24.82 -28.67
CA PRO A 372 -7.24 -25.23 -27.31
C PRO A 372 -8.63 -24.69 -26.93
N VAL A 373 -9.69 -25.32 -27.45
CA VAL A 373 -11.09 -24.86 -27.29
C VAL A 373 -11.48 -24.67 -25.81
N ARG A 374 -11.01 -25.56 -24.93
CA ARG A 374 -11.29 -25.47 -23.48
C ARG A 374 -10.67 -24.22 -22.85
N ALA A 375 -9.43 -23.89 -23.23
CA ALA A 375 -8.77 -22.67 -22.78
C ALA A 375 -9.49 -21.43 -23.30
N ILE A 376 -9.92 -21.41 -24.56
CA ILE A 376 -10.72 -20.31 -25.15
C ILE A 376 -12.01 -20.09 -24.34
N ILE A 377 -12.76 -21.16 -24.06
CA ILE A 377 -14.02 -21.07 -23.30
C ILE A 377 -13.79 -20.50 -21.90
N VAL A 378 -12.76 -20.98 -21.19
CA VAL A 378 -12.45 -20.50 -19.84
C VAL A 378 -12.04 -19.03 -19.85
N THR A 379 -11.18 -18.61 -20.77
CA THR A 379 -10.82 -17.19 -20.90
C THR A 379 -12.05 -16.33 -21.17
N VAL A 380 -12.87 -16.69 -22.15
CA VAL A 380 -14.09 -15.93 -22.49
C VAL A 380 -15.04 -15.87 -21.30
N PHE A 381 -15.22 -16.99 -20.58
CA PHE A 381 -16.06 -17.04 -19.40
C PHE A 381 -15.58 -16.10 -18.28
N ILE A 382 -14.28 -16.11 -17.97
CA ILE A 382 -13.71 -15.25 -16.94
C ILE A 382 -13.86 -13.77 -17.32
N VAL A 383 -13.60 -13.41 -18.58
CA VAL A 383 -13.76 -12.04 -19.06
C VAL A 383 -15.22 -11.60 -18.99
N CYS A 384 -16.16 -12.45 -19.41
CA CYS A 384 -17.59 -12.18 -19.26
C CYS A 384 -17.98 -11.96 -17.79
N ALA A 385 -17.40 -12.71 -16.85
CA ALA A 385 -17.63 -12.53 -15.42
C ALA A 385 -17.03 -11.21 -14.89
N LEU A 386 -15.81 -10.84 -15.30
CA LEU A 386 -15.19 -9.57 -14.94
C LEU A 386 -16.00 -8.37 -15.45
N CYS A 387 -16.62 -8.48 -16.63
CA CYS A 387 -17.46 -7.41 -17.18
C CYS A 387 -18.76 -7.17 -16.41
N LEU A 388 -19.21 -8.11 -15.55
CA LEU A 388 -20.37 -7.90 -14.69
C LEU A 388 -20.13 -6.82 -13.62
N LEU A 389 -18.86 -6.48 -13.34
CA LEU A 389 -18.50 -5.38 -12.43
C LEU A 389 -19.07 -4.02 -12.89
N ASN A 390 -19.35 -3.88 -14.20
CA ASN A 390 -19.98 -2.67 -14.74
C ASN A 390 -21.46 -2.50 -14.29
N ILE A 391 -22.15 -3.53 -13.78
CA ILE A 391 -23.59 -3.44 -13.43
C ILE A 391 -23.83 -2.66 -12.12
N GLY A 392 -22.90 -2.74 -11.17
CA GLY A 392 -23.02 -2.14 -9.83
C GLY A 392 -22.15 -0.91 -9.59
N SER A 393 -21.31 -0.53 -10.56
CA SER A 393 -20.41 0.62 -10.48
C SER A 393 -20.58 1.50 -11.71
N SER A 394 -20.20 2.77 -11.63
CA SER A 394 -20.12 3.60 -12.84
C SER A 394 -19.11 2.97 -13.81
N SER A 395 -19.45 2.81 -15.09
CA SER A 395 -18.66 2.05 -16.07
C SER A 395 -17.18 2.48 -16.14
N TYR A 396 -16.87 3.74 -15.84
CA TYR A 396 -15.51 4.26 -15.80
C TYR A 396 -14.68 3.75 -14.61
N VAL A 397 -15.29 3.46 -13.46
CA VAL A 397 -14.60 2.96 -12.26
C VAL A 397 -14.15 1.51 -12.47
N ALA A 398 -15.07 0.64 -12.90
CA ALA A 398 -14.75 -0.74 -13.23
C ALA A 398 -13.70 -0.83 -14.34
N PHE A 399 -13.82 0.02 -15.37
CA PHE A 399 -12.83 0.11 -16.43
C PHE A 399 -11.44 0.51 -15.91
N GLY A 400 -11.35 1.56 -15.09
CA GLY A 400 -10.08 2.00 -14.49
C GLY A 400 -9.41 0.93 -13.62
N ALA A 401 -10.19 0.16 -12.85
CA ALA A 401 -9.67 -0.93 -12.04
C ALA A 401 -9.10 -2.07 -12.91
N ILE A 402 -9.79 -2.44 -13.99
CA ILE A 402 -9.34 -3.48 -14.93
C ILE A 402 -8.06 -3.05 -15.66
N THR A 403 -7.99 -1.80 -16.13
CA THR A 403 -6.78 -1.27 -16.81
C THR A 403 -5.58 -1.17 -15.86
N SER A 404 -5.81 -0.81 -14.60
CA SER A 404 -4.77 -0.76 -13.57
C SER A 404 -4.24 -2.17 -13.24
N LEU A 405 -5.14 -3.13 -13.03
CA LEU A 405 -4.78 -4.53 -12.74
C LEU A 405 -3.98 -5.16 -13.88
N SER A 406 -4.42 -4.96 -15.13
CA SER A 406 -3.71 -5.50 -16.30
C SER A 406 -2.33 -4.89 -16.47
N SER A 407 -2.20 -3.58 -16.30
CA SER A 407 -0.91 -2.89 -16.34
C SER A 407 0.03 -3.43 -15.28
N MET A 408 -0.38 -3.39 -14.01
CA MET A 408 0.45 -3.81 -12.88
C MET A 408 0.93 -5.26 -13.04
N ALA A 409 0.02 -6.19 -13.34
CA ALA A 409 0.36 -7.61 -13.46
C ALA A 409 1.33 -7.89 -14.62
N LEU A 410 1.18 -7.21 -15.77
CA LEU A 410 2.09 -7.35 -16.92
C LEU A 410 3.46 -6.73 -16.65
N TYR A 411 3.54 -5.56 -16.00
CA TYR A 411 4.84 -4.96 -15.68
C TYR A 411 5.59 -5.74 -14.59
N ILE A 412 4.90 -6.28 -13.58
CA ILE A 412 5.48 -7.23 -12.61
C ILE A 412 6.04 -8.45 -13.36
N SER A 413 5.27 -8.98 -14.31
CA SER A 413 5.70 -10.09 -15.15
C SER A 413 6.98 -9.77 -15.93
N TYR A 414 7.06 -8.61 -16.59
CA TYR A 414 8.27 -8.23 -17.33
C TYR A 414 9.46 -8.02 -16.39
N ALA A 415 9.25 -7.36 -15.25
CA ALA A 415 10.29 -7.10 -14.27
C ALA A 415 10.92 -8.39 -13.75
N ILE A 416 10.12 -9.41 -13.41
CA ILE A 416 10.64 -10.70 -12.92
C ILE A 416 11.52 -11.39 -13.99
N ALA A 417 11.05 -11.43 -15.24
CA ALA A 417 11.80 -12.09 -16.33
C ALA A 417 13.12 -11.35 -16.64
N ILE A 418 13.08 -10.02 -16.75
CA ILE A 418 14.25 -9.21 -17.09
C ILE A 418 15.26 -9.19 -15.92
N SER A 419 14.78 -9.14 -14.67
CA SER A 419 15.64 -9.24 -13.48
C SER A 419 16.36 -10.58 -13.40
N SER A 420 15.68 -11.68 -13.75
CA SER A 420 16.29 -13.00 -13.84
C SER A 420 17.40 -13.05 -14.90
N MET A 421 17.17 -12.43 -16.07
CA MET A 421 18.19 -12.28 -17.11
C MET A 421 19.38 -11.41 -16.66
N LEU A 422 19.12 -10.31 -15.95
CA LEU A 422 20.18 -9.44 -15.42
C LEU A 422 21.04 -10.19 -14.39
N TYR A 423 20.41 -10.90 -13.46
CA TYR A 423 21.10 -11.76 -12.49
C TYR A 423 21.99 -12.79 -13.20
N ALA A 424 21.45 -13.51 -14.19
CA ALA A 424 22.21 -14.52 -14.93
C ALA A 424 23.42 -13.92 -15.68
N ARG A 425 23.30 -12.68 -16.20
CA ARG A 425 24.42 -11.96 -16.82
C ARG A 425 25.49 -11.53 -15.81
N MET A 426 25.09 -11.11 -14.60
CA MET A 426 26.01 -10.61 -13.57
C MET A 426 26.74 -11.73 -12.82
N SER A 427 26.08 -12.86 -12.58
CA SER A 427 26.57 -13.89 -11.65
C SER A 427 27.68 -14.80 -12.24
N LYS A 428 28.03 -14.70 -13.53
CA LYS A 428 29.05 -15.53 -14.22
C LYS A 428 28.85 -17.06 -14.12
N VAL A 429 27.81 -17.55 -13.44
CA VAL A 429 27.52 -18.98 -13.26
C VAL A 429 26.85 -19.50 -14.52
N GLY A 430 27.65 -20.02 -15.46
CA GLY A 430 27.20 -20.59 -16.72
C GLY A 430 26.84 -19.49 -17.73
N GLY A 431 27.74 -19.21 -18.67
CA GLY A 431 27.50 -18.19 -19.70
C GLY A 431 26.15 -18.42 -20.38
N VAL A 432 25.30 -17.40 -20.38
CA VAL A 432 24.03 -17.44 -21.12
C VAL A 432 24.37 -17.52 -22.60
N GLU A 433 24.04 -18.63 -23.26
CA GLU A 433 24.14 -18.73 -24.72
C GLU A 433 23.11 -17.77 -25.34
N LEU A 434 23.59 -16.63 -25.81
CA LEU A 434 22.76 -15.61 -26.43
C LEU A 434 22.25 -16.09 -27.78
N GLY A 435 20.99 -15.77 -28.09
CA GLY A 435 20.39 -16.10 -29.38
C GLY A 435 20.78 -15.10 -30.48
N GLU A 436 20.11 -15.24 -31.64
CA GLU A 436 20.38 -14.41 -32.82
C GLU A 436 20.11 -12.91 -32.58
N TRP A 437 19.18 -12.58 -31.68
CA TRP A 437 18.96 -11.22 -31.20
C TRP A 437 19.67 -11.06 -29.87
N ASN A 438 20.77 -10.32 -29.84
CA ASN A 438 21.54 -10.09 -28.63
C ASN A 438 21.92 -8.62 -28.50
N LEU A 439 21.97 -8.14 -27.27
CA LEU A 439 22.37 -6.78 -26.93
C LEU A 439 23.88 -6.68 -26.68
N GLY A 440 24.62 -7.79 -26.86
CA GLY A 440 26.06 -7.86 -26.70
C GLY A 440 26.55 -7.38 -25.32
N PRO A 441 27.69 -6.69 -25.24
CA PRO A 441 28.21 -6.08 -24.02
C PRO A 441 27.34 -4.94 -23.49
N PHE A 442 26.62 -4.27 -24.39
CA PHE A 442 25.73 -3.18 -24.02
C PHE A 442 24.50 -3.67 -23.27
N GLY A 443 24.15 -4.95 -23.35
CA GLY A 443 22.95 -5.54 -22.72
C GLY A 443 22.80 -5.28 -21.22
N LEU A 444 23.86 -5.01 -20.47
CA LEU A 444 23.77 -4.58 -19.07
C LEU A 444 22.99 -3.27 -18.92
N SER A 445 23.20 -2.27 -19.78
CA SER A 445 22.53 -0.97 -19.66
C SER A 445 21.03 -1.03 -20.00
N PRO A 446 20.59 -1.55 -21.16
CA PRO A 446 19.17 -1.74 -21.47
C PRO A 446 18.51 -2.75 -20.54
N ASN A 447 19.16 -3.84 -20.17
CA ASN A 447 18.56 -4.78 -19.22
C ASN A 447 18.47 -4.19 -17.82
N SER A 448 19.36 -3.30 -17.39
CA SER A 448 19.21 -2.57 -16.12
C SER A 448 18.11 -1.52 -16.20
N THR A 449 17.99 -0.76 -17.29
CA THR A 449 16.88 0.22 -17.45
C THR A 449 15.53 -0.46 -17.68
N ALA A 450 15.52 -1.68 -18.21
CA ALA A 450 14.32 -2.49 -18.40
C ALA A 450 13.98 -3.42 -17.22
N ALA A 451 14.98 -3.81 -16.41
CA ALA A 451 14.82 -4.55 -15.15
C ALA A 451 14.47 -3.62 -14.00
N MET A 452 14.87 -2.34 -14.06
CA MET A 452 14.15 -1.32 -13.33
C MET A 452 12.69 -1.52 -13.71
N PRO A 453 11.81 -1.89 -12.76
CA PRO A 453 10.42 -1.81 -13.05
C PRO A 453 10.24 -0.36 -13.47
N SER A 454 9.62 -0.18 -14.62
CA SER A 454 9.43 1.16 -15.16
C SER A 454 8.72 2.07 -14.14
N SER A 455 8.24 1.53 -13.00
CA SER A 455 7.89 2.14 -11.70
C SER A 455 8.90 3.05 -10.97
N THR A 456 10.11 3.37 -11.45
CA THR A 456 10.83 4.57 -10.93
C THR A 456 10.66 5.77 -11.86
N VAL A 457 10.25 5.50 -13.09
CA VAL A 457 9.99 6.46 -14.16
C VAL A 457 8.47 6.56 -14.47
N GLN A 458 7.70 5.58 -13.99
CA GLN A 458 6.25 5.38 -13.95
C GLN A 458 5.77 5.18 -12.49
N GLY A 459 6.60 5.64 -11.55
CA GLY A 459 6.56 5.38 -10.10
C GLY A 459 5.57 6.18 -9.29
N GLY A 460 4.32 6.11 -9.70
CA GLY A 460 3.21 6.52 -8.84
C GLY A 460 1.85 6.09 -9.36
N ILE A 461 1.80 5.04 -10.19
CA ILE A 461 0.60 4.20 -10.14
C ILE A 461 0.72 3.50 -8.79
N LEU A 462 0.24 4.21 -7.76
CA LEU A 462 0.05 3.73 -6.41
C LEU A 462 -0.52 2.31 -6.49
N LEU A 463 0.00 1.43 -5.63
CA LEU A 463 -0.60 0.18 -5.25
C LEU A 463 -2.07 0.44 -4.86
N ASN A 464 -2.97 0.41 -5.83
CA ASN A 464 -4.40 0.33 -5.60
C ASN A 464 -4.83 -1.09 -5.97
N ALA A 465 -4.36 -2.03 -5.16
CA ALA A 465 -4.86 -3.38 -5.08
C ALA A 465 -5.77 -3.51 -3.84
N GLY A 466 -6.75 -2.60 -3.71
CA GLY A 466 -7.96 -2.77 -2.88
C GLY A 466 -8.35 -1.55 -2.02
N PRO A 467 -9.64 -1.20 -1.88
CA PRO A 467 -10.77 -1.45 -2.76
C PRO A 467 -10.94 -0.30 -3.77
N VAL A 468 -11.78 -0.60 -4.75
CA VAL A 468 -12.59 0.33 -5.54
C VAL A 468 -13.13 1.51 -4.69
N THR A 469 -12.35 2.58 -4.41
CA THR A 469 -12.83 3.90 -3.94
C THR A 469 -11.67 4.91 -3.78
N THR A 470 -11.30 5.63 -4.83
CA THR A 470 -10.86 7.04 -4.69
C THR A 470 -11.56 7.99 -5.66
N THR A 471 -12.58 7.52 -6.40
CA THR A 471 -13.78 8.34 -6.44
C THR A 471 -14.47 8.13 -5.11
N TRP A 472 -14.52 9.17 -4.28
CA TRP A 472 -15.50 9.28 -3.23
C TRP A 472 -16.89 9.07 -3.85
N THR A 473 -17.40 7.84 -3.83
CA THR A 473 -18.84 7.61 -3.84
C THR A 473 -19.29 7.89 -2.43
N ALA A 474 -19.68 9.13 -2.22
CA ALA A 474 -20.66 9.52 -1.22
C ALA A 474 -21.63 8.36 -0.93
N PRO A 475 -22.00 8.08 0.33
CA PRO A 475 -23.07 7.11 0.61
C PRO A 475 -24.32 7.41 -0.25
N PRO A 476 -25.25 6.49 -0.51
CA PRO A 476 -26.44 6.78 -1.32
C PRO A 476 -27.27 7.99 -0.81
N SER A 477 -27.05 8.40 0.44
CA SER A 477 -27.55 9.64 1.06
C SER A 477 -26.81 10.93 0.64
N CYS A 478 -25.63 10.81 0.06
CA CYS A 478 -24.74 11.88 -0.40
C CYS A 478 -24.42 11.81 -1.90
N ALA A 479 -24.87 10.77 -2.62
CA ALA A 479 -24.88 10.79 -4.08
C ALA A 479 -25.91 11.84 -4.51
N THR A 480 -25.44 13.06 -4.79
CA THR A 480 -26.25 14.01 -5.52
C THR A 480 -26.68 13.30 -6.80
N LYS A 481 -27.98 12.99 -6.89
CA LYS A 481 -28.61 12.70 -8.18
C LYS A 481 -28.06 13.74 -9.15
N PRO A 482 -27.67 13.40 -10.38
CA PRO A 482 -27.39 14.42 -11.37
C PRO A 482 -28.60 15.35 -11.34
N VAL A 483 -28.38 16.61 -10.95
CA VAL A 483 -29.42 17.62 -11.03
C VAL A 483 -29.70 17.67 -12.51
N THR A 484 -30.74 16.94 -12.91
CA THR A 484 -31.37 17.15 -14.18
C THR A 484 -31.78 18.61 -14.07
N VAL A 485 -31.15 19.48 -14.85
CA VAL A 485 -31.71 20.79 -15.12
C VAL A 485 -33.01 20.51 -15.85
N GLN A 486 -34.07 20.23 -15.10
CA GLN A 486 -35.43 20.28 -15.59
C GLN A 486 -35.76 21.76 -15.71
N LEU A 487 -35.41 22.33 -16.86
CA LEU A 487 -36.27 23.32 -17.48
C LEU A 487 -37.55 22.57 -17.90
N GLY A 488 -38.43 22.33 -16.92
CA GLY A 488 -39.67 21.58 -17.08
C GLY A 488 -40.82 22.39 -16.53
N ASN A 489 -41.59 22.97 -17.44
CA ASN A 489 -42.91 23.56 -17.21
C ASN A 489 -43.74 22.71 -16.24
N GLY A 490 -44.36 23.37 -15.26
CA GLY A 490 -45.03 22.71 -14.15
C GLY A 490 -46.24 21.87 -14.54
N VAL A 491 -46.50 20.84 -13.74
CA VAL A 491 -47.83 20.35 -13.33
C VAL A 491 -47.63 19.57 -12.02
N ASP A 492 -47.73 20.23 -10.86
CA ASP A 492 -48.50 19.75 -9.70
C ASP A 492 -48.29 20.67 -8.48
N ILE A 493 -49.35 21.43 -8.19
CA ILE A 493 -49.44 22.34 -7.04
C ILE A 493 -49.84 21.48 -5.82
N GLY A 494 -48.86 20.88 -5.18
CA GLY A 494 -49.05 20.02 -4.00
C GLY A 494 -49.14 20.80 -2.69
N ARG A 495 -50.31 21.41 -2.44
CA ARG A 495 -50.84 21.95 -1.16
C ARG A 495 -49.94 22.89 -0.34
N GLY A 496 -50.17 24.20 -0.50
CA GLY A 496 -49.74 25.20 0.48
C GLY A 496 -50.48 25.02 1.82
N VAL A 497 -49.74 24.94 2.93
CA VAL A 497 -50.29 24.83 4.29
C VAL A 497 -50.34 26.22 4.93
N TRP A 498 -51.47 26.56 5.54
CA TRP A 498 -51.69 27.81 6.25
C TRP A 498 -51.60 27.58 7.77
N GLN A 499 -50.76 28.36 8.46
CA GLN A 499 -50.57 28.30 9.93
C GLN A 499 -51.10 29.58 10.60
N GLU A 500 -51.86 29.43 11.69
CA GLU A 500 -52.36 30.54 12.52
C GLU A 500 -51.96 30.36 14.00
N ASN A 501 -51.78 31.47 14.71
CA ASN A 501 -51.33 31.50 16.10
C ASN A 501 -52.50 31.26 17.07
N CYS A 502 -52.44 30.20 17.86
CA CYS A 502 -53.50 29.83 18.80
C CYS A 502 -53.15 30.33 20.21
N ALA A 503 -54.04 31.12 20.83
CA ALA A 503 -53.82 31.76 22.13
C ALA A 503 -54.08 30.76 23.28
N LEU A 504 -53.10 30.58 24.17
CA LEU A 504 -53.17 29.73 25.35
C LEU A 504 -53.85 30.47 26.52
N GLU A 505 -55.15 30.29 26.71
CA GLU A 505 -55.86 30.67 27.96
C GLU A 505 -56.90 29.61 28.33
N ASP A 506 -56.46 28.37 28.63
CA ASP A 506 -57.03 27.41 29.63
C ASP A 506 -56.54 25.98 29.34
N PRO A 507 -55.86 25.27 30.28
CA PRO A 507 -55.54 23.87 30.10
C PRO A 507 -56.71 23.00 30.59
N GLY A 508 -57.62 22.65 29.67
CA GLY A 508 -58.67 21.64 29.90
C GLY A 508 -58.22 20.22 29.49
N PRO A 509 -58.83 19.16 30.06
CA PRO A 509 -58.26 17.82 30.05
C PRO A 509 -58.58 17.07 28.75
N TYR A 510 -57.64 17.10 27.83
CA TYR A 510 -57.52 16.09 26.77
C TYR A 510 -56.04 15.70 26.65
N ASP A 511 -55.56 15.00 27.67
CA ASP A 511 -54.59 13.93 27.45
C ASP A 511 -55.27 12.91 26.50
N GLU A 512 -54.48 12.29 25.62
CA GLU A 512 -54.88 11.36 24.55
C GLU A 512 -55.20 11.99 23.18
N CYS A 513 -54.24 12.71 22.59
CA CYS A 513 -53.85 12.67 21.16
C CYS A 513 -52.92 13.85 20.81
N ALA A 514 -51.67 13.82 21.27
CA ALA A 514 -50.60 14.65 20.72
C ALA A 514 -49.28 13.86 20.77
N PRO A 515 -48.72 13.43 19.63
CA PRO A 515 -47.37 12.91 19.61
C PRO A 515 -46.37 14.05 19.83
N ASP A 516 -45.35 13.73 20.60
CA ASP A 516 -44.21 14.54 21.02
C ASP A 516 -43.72 15.53 19.94
N VAL A 517 -43.78 16.83 20.24
CA VAL A 517 -43.36 17.92 19.34
C VAL A 517 -41.85 17.88 19.07
N LEU A 518 -41.08 17.17 19.90
CA LEU A 518 -39.66 16.92 19.63
C LEU A 518 -39.43 15.85 18.54
N GLY A 519 -40.40 14.95 18.34
CA GLY A 519 -40.32 13.88 17.34
C GLY A 519 -40.56 14.38 15.91
N VAL A 520 -41.41 15.37 15.70
CA VAL A 520 -41.78 15.85 14.35
C VAL A 520 -40.65 16.63 13.68
N LEU A 521 -39.83 17.38 14.44
CA LEU A 521 -38.69 18.10 13.87
C LEU A 521 -37.52 17.15 13.52
N ILE A 522 -37.40 16.02 14.23
CA ILE A 522 -36.36 15.01 13.97
C ILE A 522 -36.78 14.08 12.81
N ASP A 523 -38.07 13.74 12.70
CA ASP A 523 -38.55 12.88 11.60
C ASP A 523 -38.50 13.55 10.23
N LEU A 524 -38.63 14.88 10.15
CA LEU A 524 -38.42 15.63 8.90
C LEU A 524 -36.95 15.65 8.44
N LEU A 525 -36.00 15.39 9.34
CA LEU A 525 -34.57 15.35 9.03
C LEU A 525 -34.06 13.94 8.69
N PHE A 526 -34.78 12.87 9.08
CA PHE A 526 -34.25 11.50 9.00
C PHE A 526 -35.14 10.46 8.31
N ASN A 527 -36.39 10.74 7.96
CA ASN A 527 -37.24 9.79 7.22
C ASN A 527 -37.63 10.33 5.84
N GLY A 528 -37.26 9.57 4.81
CA GLY A 528 -37.28 10.01 3.41
C GLY A 528 -38.64 10.36 2.82
N THR A 529 -38.56 11.11 1.70
CA THR A 529 -39.52 11.32 0.59
C THR A 529 -40.08 12.73 0.36
N ASP A 530 -39.84 13.73 1.21
CA ASP A 530 -40.39 15.08 0.98
C ASP A 530 -39.45 16.04 0.22
N THR A 531 -39.90 16.52 -0.95
CA THR A 531 -39.13 17.32 -1.92
C THR A 531 -39.07 18.83 -1.61
N ALA A 532 -39.38 19.26 -0.38
CA ALA A 532 -39.55 20.69 -0.05
C ALA A 532 -38.24 21.47 0.24
N ALA A 533 -37.09 20.80 0.32
CA ALA A 533 -35.78 21.45 0.49
C ALA A 533 -35.09 21.83 -0.84
N SER A 534 -35.80 21.72 -1.97
CA SER A 534 -35.24 21.85 -3.33
C SER A 534 -34.92 23.29 -3.79
N SER A 535 -34.71 24.24 -2.88
CA SER A 535 -34.56 25.67 -3.23
C SER A 535 -33.20 26.27 -2.84
N LEU A 536 -32.23 25.43 -2.45
CA LEU A 536 -30.99 25.89 -1.84
C LEU A 536 -29.75 25.54 -2.66
N VAL A 537 -28.92 26.55 -2.96
CA VAL A 537 -27.63 26.36 -3.66
C VAL A 537 -26.54 27.15 -2.93
N LEU A 538 -25.54 26.42 -2.42
CA LEU A 538 -24.29 26.96 -1.86
C LEU A 538 -23.22 27.00 -2.96
N TYR A 539 -22.51 28.12 -3.05
CA TYR A 539 -21.36 28.27 -3.94
C TYR A 539 -20.07 28.43 -3.13
N HIS A 540 -19.02 27.74 -3.58
CA HIS A 540 -17.66 27.84 -3.03
C HIS A 540 -16.74 28.42 -4.11
N SER A 541 -15.65 29.06 -3.67
CA SER A 541 -14.58 29.57 -4.53
C SER A 541 -14.12 28.53 -5.59
N PRO A 542 -13.83 28.93 -6.85
CA PRO A 542 -13.61 30.31 -7.31
C PRO A 542 -14.89 31.07 -7.73
N GLY A 543 -16.08 30.54 -7.46
CA GLY A 543 -17.36 31.20 -7.76
C GLY A 543 -17.67 32.36 -6.82
N LEU A 544 -17.07 33.53 -7.03
CA LEU A 544 -17.24 34.73 -6.16
C LEU A 544 -18.60 35.47 -6.29
N ALA A 545 -19.59 34.93 -7.03
CA ALA A 545 -20.91 35.57 -7.19
C ALA A 545 -22.04 34.59 -7.49
N CYS A 546 -23.24 34.88 -6.98
CA CYS A 546 -24.46 34.15 -7.34
C CYS A 546 -24.79 34.33 -8.84
N PRO A 547 -25.36 33.32 -9.53
CA PRO A 547 -25.87 33.47 -10.89
C PRO A 547 -26.90 34.60 -11.00
N SER A 548 -27.05 35.20 -12.18
CA SER A 548 -27.88 36.42 -12.40
C SER A 548 -29.38 36.28 -12.08
N ALA A 549 -29.89 35.07 -11.85
CA ALA A 549 -31.27 34.79 -11.44
C ALA A 549 -31.46 34.63 -9.91
N TRP A 550 -30.39 34.88 -9.15
CA TRP A 550 -30.31 34.66 -7.71
C TRP A 550 -29.66 35.85 -7.01
N THR A 551 -30.10 36.14 -5.79
CA THR A 551 -29.58 37.23 -4.95
C THR A 551 -28.75 36.67 -3.78
N PRO A 552 -27.55 37.23 -3.50
CA PRO A 552 -26.76 36.82 -2.35
C PRO A 552 -27.49 37.12 -1.03
N ALA A 553 -27.51 36.14 -0.13
CA ALA A 553 -28.13 36.26 1.19
C ALA A 553 -27.12 36.20 2.35
N GLY A 554 -25.89 35.72 2.13
CA GLY A 554 -24.81 35.76 3.12
C GLY A 554 -23.48 35.22 2.60
N THR A 555 -22.41 35.54 3.32
CA THR A 555 -21.03 35.11 2.99
C THR A 555 -20.30 34.59 4.21
N ALA A 556 -19.47 33.58 4.03
CA ALA A 556 -18.56 33.07 5.05
C ALA A 556 -17.14 33.03 4.48
N ILE A 557 -16.17 33.59 5.20
CA ILE A 557 -14.76 33.65 4.78
C ILE A 557 -13.92 33.02 5.88
N ARG A 558 -13.07 32.06 5.52
CA ARG A 558 -12.09 31.48 6.44
C ARG A 558 -10.69 31.96 6.06
N TYR A 559 -10.02 32.69 6.93
CA TYR A 559 -8.66 33.19 6.65
C TYR A 559 -7.59 32.18 7.09
N ASP A 560 -7.78 31.53 8.24
CA ASP A 560 -6.92 30.46 8.74
C ASP A 560 -7.71 29.43 9.58
N ILE A 561 -7.01 28.50 10.26
CA ILE A 561 -7.65 27.45 11.08
C ILE A 561 -8.48 28.06 12.23
N THR A 562 -8.12 29.26 12.69
CA THR A 562 -8.64 29.94 13.89
C THR A 562 -9.40 31.24 13.62
N SER A 563 -9.28 31.86 12.43
CA SER A 563 -9.86 33.17 12.10
C SER A 563 -10.82 33.11 10.91
N TYR A 564 -11.99 33.72 11.09
CA TYR A 564 -13.09 33.71 10.11
C TYR A 564 -13.95 34.96 10.20
N ASP A 565 -14.71 35.24 9.13
CA ASP A 565 -15.66 36.35 9.05
C ASP A 565 -16.97 35.88 8.43
N LEU A 566 -18.10 36.30 9.02
CA LEU A 566 -19.45 35.83 8.66
C LEU A 566 -20.36 37.03 8.43
N SER A 567 -21.14 36.97 7.34
CA SER A 567 -22.10 38.03 6.99
C SER A 567 -23.42 37.46 6.47
N GLY A 568 -24.46 38.30 6.51
CA GLY A 568 -25.80 37.93 6.07
C GLY A 568 -26.42 36.86 6.96
N VAL A 569 -26.99 35.81 6.34
CA VAL A 569 -27.62 34.68 7.04
C VAL A 569 -26.69 33.90 7.98
N PHE A 570 -25.36 34.03 7.83
CA PHE A 570 -24.40 33.35 8.69
C PHE A 570 -24.01 34.15 9.93
N ALA A 571 -24.30 35.45 9.96
CA ALA A 571 -24.02 36.31 11.11
C ALA A 571 -25.14 36.19 12.15
N ASP A 572 -24.78 36.07 13.43
CA ASP A 572 -25.77 36.04 14.50
C ASP A 572 -26.54 37.36 14.55
N PRO A 573 -27.88 37.33 14.56
CA PRO A 573 -28.67 38.55 14.70
C PRO A 573 -28.41 39.15 16.09
N THR A 574 -28.09 40.45 16.12
CA THR A 574 -27.96 41.22 17.35
C THR A 574 -29.31 41.83 17.71
N LEU A 575 -29.86 41.42 18.85
CA LEU A 575 -31.11 41.94 19.36
C LEU A 575 -30.81 43.05 20.35
N THR A 576 -31.21 44.26 19.99
CA THR A 576 -31.01 45.43 20.85
C THR A 576 -32.26 45.65 21.69
N ILE A 577 -32.18 45.29 22.97
CA ILE A 577 -33.27 45.42 23.93
C ILE A 577 -33.09 46.75 24.67
N THR A 578 -33.99 47.70 24.43
CA THR A 578 -33.99 48.96 25.17
C THR A 578 -34.69 48.75 26.51
N LYS A 579 -33.92 48.50 27.58
CA LYS A 579 -34.43 48.50 28.95
C LYS A 579 -34.57 49.97 29.39
N THR A 580 -35.70 50.59 29.06
CA THR A 580 -36.08 51.99 29.35
C THR A 580 -35.31 53.09 28.59
N ALA A 581 -35.92 54.29 28.49
CA ALA A 581 -35.57 55.39 27.59
C ALA A 581 -34.12 55.95 27.68
N SER A 582 -33.27 55.41 28.57
CA SER A 582 -31.89 55.84 28.76
C SER A 582 -30.87 54.69 28.82
N SER A 583 -31.26 53.43 28.60
CA SER A 583 -30.31 52.32 28.51
C SER A 583 -30.66 51.33 27.41
N THR A 584 -29.68 51.04 26.57
CA THR A 584 -29.79 50.16 25.41
C THR A 584 -28.81 49.01 25.60
N GLU A 585 -29.32 47.78 25.70
CA GLU A 585 -28.50 46.58 25.89
C GLU A 585 -28.57 45.75 24.60
N THR A 586 -27.45 45.57 23.92
CA THR A 586 -27.37 44.76 22.69
C THR A 586 -26.87 43.38 23.05
N GLN A 587 -27.68 42.34 22.78
CA GLN A 587 -27.31 40.94 23.01
C GLN A 587 -27.33 40.15 21.69
N THR A 588 -26.36 39.29 21.49
CA THR A 588 -26.29 38.35 20.36
C THR A 588 -27.17 37.12 20.64
N LEU A 589 -28.02 36.74 19.69
CA LEU A 589 -29.04 35.71 19.90
C LEU A 589 -28.47 34.32 20.25
N SER A 590 -27.24 34.00 19.85
CA SER A 590 -26.53 32.76 20.19
C SER A 590 -26.37 32.54 21.69
N GLN A 591 -26.44 33.60 22.51
CA GLN A 591 -26.37 33.51 23.96
C GLN A 591 -27.71 33.15 24.62
N MET A 592 -28.84 33.28 23.91
CA MET A 592 -30.19 33.03 24.47
C MET A 592 -30.73 31.62 24.17
N THR A 593 -30.25 30.96 23.11
CA THR A 593 -30.70 29.61 22.72
C THR A 593 -29.56 28.86 22.00
N PRO A 594 -28.93 27.83 22.62
CA PRO A 594 -27.74 27.17 22.06
C PRO A 594 -28.00 26.32 20.79
N TYR A 595 -29.25 26.15 20.36
CA TYR A 595 -29.65 25.10 19.41
C TYR A 595 -30.07 25.59 18.01
N ILE A 596 -30.00 26.90 17.70
CA ILE A 596 -30.70 27.44 16.51
C ILE A 596 -29.79 27.61 15.27
N ASN A 597 -28.47 27.48 15.37
CA ASN A 597 -27.61 27.76 14.20
C ASN A 597 -26.51 26.69 13.96
N PRO A 598 -26.87 25.48 13.47
CA PRO A 598 -25.88 24.44 13.12
C PRO A 598 -25.14 24.71 11.79
N VAL A 599 -25.61 25.68 11.00
CA VAL A 599 -25.11 25.93 9.63
C VAL A 599 -23.71 26.55 9.58
N PRO A 600 -23.33 27.51 10.45
CA PRO A 600 -21.99 28.09 10.42
C PRO A 600 -20.92 27.04 10.72
N ASN A 601 -21.11 26.18 11.72
CA ASN A 601 -20.11 25.15 12.06
C ASN A 601 -19.91 24.12 10.95
N MET A 602 -20.99 23.69 10.27
CA MET A 602 -20.91 22.78 9.12
C MET A 602 -20.25 23.42 7.89
N VAL A 603 -20.57 24.68 7.59
CA VAL A 603 -19.96 25.40 6.46
C VAL A 603 -18.50 25.74 6.76
N MET A 604 -18.18 26.11 8.02
CA MET A 604 -16.82 26.40 8.45
C MET A 604 -15.93 25.16 8.51
N SER A 605 -16.47 23.97 8.79
CA SER A 605 -15.72 22.71 8.67
C SER A 605 -15.51 22.30 7.21
N ALA A 606 -16.36 22.78 6.29
CA ALA A 606 -16.26 22.49 4.87
C ALA A 606 -15.33 23.46 4.12
N LEU A 607 -15.14 24.69 4.62
CA LEU A 607 -14.23 25.68 4.03
C LEU A 607 -12.78 25.46 4.49
N GLU A 608 -11.86 25.36 3.53
CA GLU A 608 -10.42 25.37 3.79
C GLU A 608 -9.90 26.79 4.10
N PRO A 609 -8.76 26.93 4.78
CA PRO A 609 -8.09 28.22 4.96
C PRO A 609 -7.88 28.97 3.63
N GLY A 610 -8.47 30.15 3.50
CA GLY A 610 -8.43 30.98 2.29
C GLY A 610 -9.69 30.90 1.42
N GLU A 611 -10.66 30.04 1.75
CA GLU A 611 -11.89 29.88 0.98
C GLU A 611 -13.02 30.81 1.43
N THR A 612 -13.91 31.13 0.48
CA THR A 612 -15.12 31.91 0.68
C THR A 612 -16.33 31.12 0.19
N GLY A 613 -17.35 31.00 1.04
CA GLY A 613 -18.66 30.46 0.71
C GLY A 613 -19.69 31.57 0.57
N ILE A 614 -20.57 31.46 -0.44
CA ILE A 614 -21.68 32.41 -0.68
C ILE A 614 -23.01 31.65 -0.72
N TRP A 615 -24.01 32.20 -0.03
CA TRP A 615 -25.38 31.69 0.00
C TRP A 615 -26.29 32.49 -0.93
N CYS A 616 -27.05 31.82 -1.80
CA CYS A 616 -27.88 32.45 -2.82
C CYS A 616 -29.36 32.06 -2.67
N CYS A 617 -30.28 33.03 -2.72
CA CYS A 617 -31.73 32.78 -2.82
C CYS A 617 -32.25 33.14 -4.23
N PRO A 618 -33.30 32.47 -4.75
CA PRO A 618 -33.91 32.83 -6.03
C PRO A 618 -34.46 34.27 -6.00
N CYS A 619 -34.43 34.98 -7.13
CA CYS A 619 -35.03 36.31 -7.22
C CYS A 619 -36.52 36.30 -6.81
N GLY A 620 -36.88 37.17 -5.85
CA GLY A 620 -38.23 37.28 -5.29
C GLY A 620 -38.46 36.51 -3.99
N TYR A 621 -37.44 35.79 -3.50
CA TYR A 621 -37.45 35.11 -2.21
C TYR A 621 -36.48 35.80 -1.25
N THR A 622 -36.88 35.92 0.02
CA THR A 622 -36.09 36.46 1.13
C THR A 622 -35.60 35.33 2.02
N ALA A 623 -34.37 35.42 2.52
CA ALA A 623 -33.84 34.42 3.46
C ALA A 623 -34.55 34.50 4.82
N GLN A 624 -34.80 33.33 5.42
CA GLN A 624 -35.44 33.22 6.72
C GLN A 624 -34.49 33.77 7.81
N PRO A 625 -34.96 34.61 8.74
CA PRO A 625 -34.09 35.23 9.75
C PRO A 625 -33.46 34.25 10.74
N PHE A 626 -34.01 33.04 10.88
CA PHE A 626 -33.63 32.04 11.90
C PHE A 626 -33.59 30.61 11.33
N GLY A 627 -32.92 30.40 10.18
CA GLY A 627 -32.73 29.05 9.63
C GLY A 627 -32.36 29.01 8.14
N PRO A 628 -32.02 27.82 7.59
CA PRO A 628 -31.47 27.65 6.23
C PRO A 628 -32.51 27.72 5.08
N GLY A 629 -33.52 28.59 5.16
CA GLY A 629 -34.61 28.67 4.17
C GLY A 629 -34.67 29.97 3.38
N CYS A 630 -35.20 29.94 2.15
CA CYS A 630 -35.64 31.12 1.40
C CYS A 630 -37.17 31.08 1.25
N TYR A 631 -37.88 32.18 1.51
CA TYR A 631 -39.34 32.27 1.46
C TYR A 631 -39.81 33.43 0.57
N SER A 632 -40.98 33.31 -0.06
CA SER A 632 -41.63 34.41 -0.79
C SER A 632 -43.02 34.67 -0.21
N GLU A 633 -43.44 35.94 -0.14
CA GLU A 633 -44.81 36.28 0.26
C GLU A 633 -45.79 35.92 -0.86
N VAL A 634 -46.75 35.03 -0.58
CA VAL A 634 -47.81 34.62 -1.53
C VAL A 634 -49.18 35.08 -1.04
N PRO A 635 -50.06 35.65 -1.90
CA PRO A 635 -51.39 36.13 -1.50
C PRO A 635 -52.28 35.05 -0.87
N ARG A 636 -52.98 35.41 0.21
CA ARG A 636 -53.85 34.52 1.01
C ARG A 636 -54.94 33.79 0.22
N SER A 637 -55.34 34.33 -0.93
CA SER A 637 -56.38 33.75 -1.80
C SER A 637 -56.01 32.41 -2.44
N LEU A 638 -54.74 31.99 -2.35
CA LEU A 638 -54.22 30.77 -2.99
C LEU A 638 -54.18 29.55 -2.06
N TYR A 639 -54.62 29.67 -0.80
CA TYR A 639 -54.58 28.58 0.20
C TYR A 639 -55.97 28.03 0.53
N THR A 640 -56.11 26.70 0.68
CA THR A 640 -57.32 26.01 1.17
C THR A 640 -57.22 25.66 2.66
N ALA A 641 -58.36 25.31 3.29
CA ALA A 641 -58.62 25.31 4.74
C ALA A 641 -57.52 24.77 5.70
N ASN A 642 -57.45 25.41 6.88
CA ASN A 642 -56.45 25.32 7.95
C ASN A 642 -56.03 23.88 8.32
N THR A 643 -54.72 23.64 8.47
CA THR A 643 -54.20 22.30 8.79
C THR A 643 -53.19 22.22 9.95
N ALA A 644 -52.80 23.33 10.60
CA ALA A 644 -52.03 23.26 11.85
C ALA A 644 -52.08 24.56 12.69
N CYS A 645 -52.14 24.43 14.02
CA CYS A 645 -51.95 25.52 15.01
C CYS A 645 -50.46 25.61 15.39
N SER A 646 -49.90 26.81 15.37
CA SER A 646 -48.60 27.12 15.99
C SER A 646 -48.82 27.79 17.34
N VAL A 647 -48.08 27.36 18.37
CA VAL A 647 -48.03 28.02 19.67
C VAL A 647 -46.87 29.01 19.65
N ILE A 648 -47.18 30.29 19.49
CA ILE A 648 -46.21 31.37 19.77
C ILE A 648 -46.35 31.74 21.24
N LEU A 649 -45.30 31.52 22.02
CA LEU A 649 -45.15 32.12 23.35
C LEU A 649 -45.20 33.65 23.20
N ARG A 650 -46.34 34.28 23.50
CA ARG A 650 -46.42 35.74 23.56
C ARG A 650 -45.80 36.22 24.87
N PRO A 651 -44.94 37.25 24.85
CA PRO A 651 -44.40 37.87 26.05
C PRO A 651 -45.52 38.65 26.73
N ALA A 652 -45.77 38.38 28.01
CA ALA A 652 -46.62 39.24 28.82
C ALA A 652 -45.99 40.65 28.87
N ALA A 653 -46.70 41.64 28.33
CA ALA A 653 -46.41 43.08 28.39
C ALA A 653 -45.00 43.51 27.93
N ALA A 654 -44.69 43.37 26.64
CA ALA A 654 -43.51 44.01 26.04
C ALA A 654 -43.88 45.27 25.22
N THR A 655 -43.25 46.38 25.54
CA THR A 655 -43.29 47.65 24.81
C THR A 655 -42.83 47.46 23.36
N LYS A 656 -43.47 48.11 22.38
CA LYS A 656 -43.00 48.12 20.98
C LYS A 656 -41.53 48.61 20.93
N VAL A 657 -40.61 47.73 20.53
CA VAL A 657 -39.26 48.09 20.12
C VAL A 657 -39.18 47.94 18.61
N ASN A 658 -39.00 49.06 17.91
CA ASN A 658 -38.63 49.03 16.49
C ASN A 658 -37.17 48.59 16.40
N VAL A 659 -36.90 47.44 15.81
CA VAL A 659 -35.54 46.95 15.58
C VAL A 659 -35.11 47.33 14.16
N THR A 660 -34.03 48.09 14.06
CA THR A 660 -33.39 48.45 12.79
C THR A 660 -32.10 47.63 12.68
N TYR A 661 -31.94 46.86 11.61
CA TYR A 661 -30.73 46.07 11.36
C TYR A 661 -29.69 46.93 10.63
N THR A 662 -28.47 47.01 11.17
CA THR A 662 -27.35 47.71 10.53
C THR A 662 -26.26 46.69 10.17
N TYR A 663 -26.04 46.47 8.88
CA TYR A 663 -24.90 45.73 8.34
C TYR A 663 -23.70 46.68 8.23
N HIS A 664 -22.59 46.40 8.90
CA HIS A 664 -21.33 47.11 8.65
C HIS A 664 -20.40 46.26 7.78
N GLY A 665 -20.07 46.80 6.61
CA GLY A 665 -19.01 46.30 5.73
C GLY A 665 -17.90 47.33 5.53
N CYS A 666 -16.76 46.83 5.04
CA CYS A 666 -15.60 47.49 4.40
C CYS A 666 -14.41 47.97 5.27
N GLY A 667 -13.27 47.29 5.08
CA GLY A 667 -11.98 47.78 4.57
C GLY A 667 -11.43 49.17 4.94
N GLY A 668 -10.15 49.20 5.33
CA GLY A 668 -9.18 50.24 4.93
C GLY A 668 -8.68 51.23 6.00
N ASP A 669 -7.36 51.14 6.22
CA ASP A 669 -6.40 52.21 6.57
C ASP A 669 -5.97 52.49 8.04
N ARG A 670 -4.66 52.77 8.14
CA ARG A 670 -3.85 52.96 9.36
C ARG A 670 -4.23 54.25 10.11
N SER A 671 -4.31 54.19 11.44
CA SER A 671 -3.60 55.05 12.42
C SER A 671 -4.31 55.16 13.78
N SER A 672 -3.50 55.14 14.84
CA SER A 672 -3.74 55.70 16.19
C SER A 672 -4.83 55.12 17.12
N ALA A 673 -4.32 54.40 18.13
CA ALA A 673 -4.56 54.57 19.58
C ALA A 673 -5.97 54.32 20.20
N MET A 674 -6.12 53.11 20.77
CA MET A 674 -6.58 52.69 22.13
C MET A 674 -7.42 53.62 23.04
N PRO A 675 -8.16 53.12 24.09
CA PRO A 675 -8.14 51.76 24.70
C PRO A 675 -9.50 51.11 25.04
N GLY A 676 -9.52 49.79 25.27
CA GLY A 676 -10.49 49.16 26.18
C GLY A 676 -11.05 47.77 25.82
N CYS A 677 -10.20 46.74 25.70
CA CYS A 677 -10.56 45.33 25.94
C CYS A 677 -9.29 44.54 26.30
N ASP A 678 -8.98 44.44 27.60
CA ASP A 678 -8.05 43.45 28.16
C ASP A 678 -8.78 42.09 28.21
N LYS A 679 -8.26 41.05 27.54
CA LYS A 679 -7.32 40.02 28.04
C LYS A 679 -7.84 39.16 29.20
N PHE A 680 -8.03 37.87 28.90
CA PHE A 680 -7.77 36.77 29.84
C PHE A 680 -6.48 36.07 29.38
N ASP A 681 -5.49 36.02 30.28
CA ASP A 681 -4.14 35.49 30.08
C ASP A 681 -3.70 34.88 31.42
N ILE A 682 -3.36 33.58 31.46
CA ILE A 682 -2.54 32.89 32.48
C ILE A 682 -1.96 31.65 31.76
N ASP A 683 -0.69 31.28 31.81
CA ASP A 683 0.59 31.94 32.11
C ASP A 683 1.65 30.96 31.62
N SER A 684 2.75 31.51 31.13
CA SER A 684 3.94 30.82 30.66
C SER A 684 5.12 31.29 31.50
N ARG A 685 5.72 30.42 32.31
CA ARG A 685 7.12 30.57 32.76
C ARG A 685 7.77 29.23 33.07
N GLU A 686 8.46 28.70 32.06
CA GLU A 686 9.93 28.65 32.15
C GLU A 686 10.50 29.32 30.90
N ALA A 687 11.44 30.22 31.15
CA ALA A 687 12.07 31.08 30.18
C ALA A 687 13.58 30.99 30.35
N ASN A 688 14.28 31.06 29.22
CA ASN A 688 15.61 31.65 29.07
C ASN A 688 16.78 31.04 29.85
N ILE A 689 17.55 30.19 29.16
CA ILE A 689 19.01 30.26 29.19
C ILE A 689 19.56 30.20 27.76
N LEU A 690 20.23 31.30 27.37
CA LEU A 690 21.16 31.50 26.25
C LEU A 690 20.62 31.87 24.85
N ARG A 691 20.26 33.16 24.73
CA ARG A 691 20.67 33.98 23.59
C ARG A 691 22.20 34.13 23.57
N GLY A 692 22.78 33.96 22.38
CA GLY A 692 23.97 34.70 21.94
C GLY A 692 25.21 33.87 21.65
N LYS A 693 25.46 33.57 20.36
CA LYS A 693 26.71 33.96 19.68
C LYS A 693 26.69 33.66 18.17
N HIS A 694 26.95 34.73 17.42
CA HIS A 694 27.59 34.82 16.10
C HIS A 694 26.79 34.56 14.81
N LEU A 695 26.24 35.66 14.29
CA LEU A 695 26.51 36.11 12.92
C LEU A 695 27.97 36.60 12.79
N ASP A 696 28.47 36.54 11.55
CA ASP A 696 29.74 37.05 11.02
C ASP A 696 31.05 36.32 11.38
N ILE A 697 31.55 35.51 10.43
CA ILE A 697 32.93 35.52 9.93
C ILE A 697 32.97 34.74 8.59
N LEU A 698 33.55 35.38 7.57
CA LEU A 698 33.91 34.90 6.21
C LEU A 698 33.05 35.38 5.03
N ARG A 699 33.01 36.71 4.85
CA ARG A 699 33.25 37.31 3.53
C ARG A 699 34.38 38.35 3.65
N GLN A 700 35.63 37.91 3.54
CA GLN A 700 36.78 38.69 3.03
C GLN A 700 38.08 37.87 3.14
N ARG A 701 38.53 37.32 2.01
CA ARG A 701 39.92 37.45 1.52
C ARG A 701 40.02 36.86 0.11
N HIS A 702 40.02 37.78 -0.85
CA HIS A 702 40.68 37.60 -2.14
C HIS A 702 42.21 37.48 -1.92
N LEU A 703 42.88 36.83 -2.89
CA LEU A 703 44.33 36.80 -3.17
C LEU A 703 45.17 35.72 -2.45
N ASN A 704 45.56 34.66 -3.16
CA ASN A 704 46.83 34.70 -3.89
C ASN A 704 46.98 33.56 -4.92
N PHE A 705 47.37 33.97 -6.12
CA PHE A 705 47.97 33.19 -7.18
C PHE A 705 49.40 32.75 -6.79
N ASN A 706 49.83 31.62 -7.37
CA ASN A 706 51.22 31.17 -7.55
C ASN A 706 52.06 30.83 -6.31
N ASP A 707 52.42 29.54 -6.19
CA ASP A 707 53.83 29.17 -6.41
C ASP A 707 54.02 27.66 -6.67
N LYS A 708 54.79 27.38 -7.75
CA LYS A 708 55.55 26.16 -8.11
C LYS A 708 54.71 24.96 -8.60
N LEU A 709 54.76 24.47 -9.85
CA LEU A 709 55.82 24.40 -10.87
C LEU A 709 57.12 23.82 -10.29
N VAL A 710 57.37 22.52 -10.58
CA VAL A 710 58.66 21.96 -11.07
C VAL A 710 58.68 20.41 -10.96
N LEU A 711 59.07 19.78 -12.08
CA LEU A 711 59.49 18.39 -12.36
C LEU A 711 58.44 17.47 -13.02
N CYS A 712 58.37 17.50 -14.36
CA CYS A 712 59.19 16.73 -15.34
C CYS A 712 58.66 15.30 -15.54
N ASN A 713 57.95 15.03 -16.63
CA ASN A 713 58.48 14.78 -17.98
C ASN A 713 59.27 13.47 -18.05
N ARG A 714 58.65 12.41 -18.60
CA ARG A 714 59.38 11.33 -19.28
C ARG A 714 58.49 10.60 -20.30
N HIS A 715 58.83 10.87 -21.57
CA HIS A 715 58.75 10.01 -22.75
C HIS A 715 57.38 9.65 -23.35
N HIS A 716 57.00 10.47 -24.34
CA HIS A 716 56.69 9.96 -25.68
C HIS A 716 57.99 9.85 -26.51
N SER A 717 58.26 8.67 -27.04
CA SER A 717 59.15 8.34 -28.17
C SER A 717 58.90 6.83 -28.42
N ASP A 718 58.34 6.36 -29.51
CA ASP A 718 58.82 6.49 -30.88
C ASP A 718 57.79 5.99 -31.93
N ARG A 719 57.99 6.46 -33.18
CA ARG A 719 57.68 5.88 -34.50
C ARG A 719 56.47 6.41 -35.30
N ASN A 720 56.71 7.50 -36.04
CA ASN A 720 56.79 7.62 -37.52
C ASN A 720 55.91 6.68 -38.38
N PHE A 721 54.94 7.24 -39.15
CA PHE A 721 54.96 7.59 -40.61
C PHE A 721 54.69 6.35 -41.51
N GLU A 722 53.73 6.27 -42.46
CA GLU A 722 53.32 7.12 -43.59
C GLU A 722 51.98 6.65 -44.24
N GLY A 723 51.26 7.58 -44.92
CA GLY A 723 50.37 7.37 -46.09
C GLY A 723 48.97 6.78 -45.84
N GLU A 724 47.82 7.26 -46.33
CA GLU A 724 47.43 8.16 -47.42
C GLU A 724 46.02 8.76 -47.13
N ARG A 725 45.74 9.93 -47.70
CA ARG A 725 44.50 10.74 -47.75
C ARG A 725 43.40 10.05 -48.60
N ASP A 726 42.06 10.18 -48.49
CA ASP A 726 41.06 11.22 -48.14
C ASP A 726 39.64 10.50 -48.08
N PRO A 727 38.43 11.15 -48.00
CA PRO A 727 37.85 11.98 -46.94
C PRO A 727 36.39 11.55 -46.57
N GLU A 728 36.11 11.07 -45.35
CA GLU A 728 34.75 11.00 -44.78
C GLU A 728 34.79 11.27 -43.27
N SER A 729 34.95 12.53 -42.87
CA SER A 729 34.80 12.92 -41.47
C SER A 729 34.47 14.41 -41.33
N SER A 730 33.20 14.75 -41.50
CA SER A 730 32.67 16.03 -41.03
C SER A 730 31.22 15.91 -40.59
N MET A 731 30.95 15.03 -39.61
CA MET A 731 29.72 15.09 -38.81
C MET A 731 29.85 14.38 -37.46
N TRP A 732 30.97 14.57 -36.76
CA TRP A 732 31.14 14.17 -35.36
C TRP A 732 31.95 15.24 -34.64
N CYS A 733 31.30 16.35 -34.26
CA CYS A 733 31.93 17.35 -33.37
C CYS A 733 30.89 18.21 -32.63
N HIS A 734 29.81 17.59 -32.13
CA HIS A 734 28.88 18.19 -31.14
C HIS A 734 28.56 17.20 -29.99
N GLY A 735 29.50 16.32 -29.65
CA GLY A 735 29.34 15.31 -28.58
C GLY A 735 30.20 15.55 -27.32
N TYR A 736 31.07 16.56 -27.30
CA TYR A 736 32.14 16.63 -26.29
C TYR A 736 31.97 17.68 -25.19
N MET A 737 30.82 18.35 -25.10
CA MET A 737 30.51 19.30 -24.00
C MET A 737 29.46 18.81 -23.00
N VAL A 738 28.78 17.68 -23.24
CA VAL A 738 27.83 17.08 -22.28
C VAL A 738 28.53 16.11 -21.30
N ASP A 739 29.72 15.64 -21.65
CA ASP A 739 30.40 14.54 -20.96
C ASP A 739 31.08 14.97 -19.64
N ARG A 740 31.41 16.25 -19.47
CA ARG A 740 32.09 16.75 -18.24
C ARG A 740 31.18 17.29 -17.15
N CYS A 741 29.90 17.55 -17.43
CA CYS A 741 28.92 17.84 -16.37
C CYS A 741 28.28 16.56 -15.80
N LEU A 742 28.23 15.45 -16.56
CA LEU A 742 27.74 14.16 -16.06
C LEU A 742 28.71 13.47 -15.09
N HIS A 743 30.02 13.59 -15.30
CA HIS A 743 30.99 12.83 -14.52
C HIS A 743 31.22 13.31 -13.07
N ILE A 744 30.91 14.57 -12.75
CA ILE A 744 31.05 15.09 -11.38
C ILE A 744 29.81 14.78 -10.52
N ASN A 745 28.63 14.63 -11.13
CA ASN A 745 27.45 14.13 -10.43
C ASN A 745 27.39 12.61 -10.38
N MET A 746 28.07 11.88 -11.26
CA MET A 746 28.00 10.42 -11.29
C MET A 746 28.57 9.74 -10.04
N ARG A 747 29.52 10.31 -9.29
CA ARG A 747 29.97 9.67 -8.02
C ARG A 747 28.94 9.84 -6.90
N SER A 748 28.26 10.97 -6.84
CA SER A 748 27.12 11.19 -5.94
C SER A 748 25.88 10.42 -6.40
N PHE A 749 25.70 10.22 -7.71
CA PHE A 749 24.60 9.43 -8.31
C PHE A 749 24.88 7.92 -8.34
N THR A 750 26.14 7.47 -8.27
CA THR A 750 26.49 6.05 -8.10
C THR A 750 26.24 5.61 -6.65
N LEU A 751 26.44 6.52 -5.70
CA LEU A 751 25.99 6.35 -4.31
C LEU A 751 24.46 6.40 -4.19
N LEU A 752 23.78 7.20 -5.02
CA LEU A 752 22.30 7.21 -5.09
C LEU A 752 21.69 6.04 -5.89
N THR A 753 22.41 5.45 -6.85
CA THR A 753 21.94 4.27 -7.62
C THR A 753 22.22 2.95 -6.89
N LEU A 754 23.15 2.93 -5.94
CA LEU A 754 23.20 1.87 -4.92
C LEU A 754 22.08 2.02 -3.88
N ALA A 755 21.54 3.24 -3.69
CA ALA A 755 20.34 3.47 -2.88
C ALA A 755 19.03 3.19 -3.63
N ALA A 756 19.00 3.25 -4.97
CA ALA A 756 17.80 3.00 -5.79
C ALA A 756 17.74 1.59 -6.44
N ALA A 757 18.84 0.82 -6.39
CA ALA A 757 18.82 -0.63 -6.59
C ALA A 757 18.64 -1.40 -5.26
N ALA A 758 18.53 -0.68 -4.14
CA ALA A 758 17.80 -1.22 -3.02
C ALA A 758 16.36 -1.36 -3.52
N VAL A 759 15.91 -2.60 -3.66
CA VAL A 759 14.55 -3.02 -3.27
C VAL A 759 14.01 -1.92 -2.34
N PRO A 760 12.86 -1.25 -2.57
CA PRO A 760 12.15 -0.81 -1.39
C PRO A 760 12.01 -2.12 -0.64
N ALA A 761 12.82 -2.29 0.42
CA ALA A 761 12.44 -3.17 1.47
C ALA A 761 10.97 -2.80 1.61
N LEU A 762 10.08 -3.72 1.22
CA LEU A 762 8.69 -3.60 1.61
C LEU A 762 8.84 -3.21 3.07
N ALA A 763 8.42 -2.00 3.44
CA ALA A 763 8.46 -1.59 4.83
C ALA A 763 7.68 -2.69 5.51
N ASP A 764 8.41 -3.61 6.13
CA ASP A 764 7.79 -4.79 6.66
C ASP A 764 7.25 -4.27 7.97
N THR A 765 5.94 -4.06 7.98
CA THR A 765 5.25 -3.56 9.15
C THR A 765 5.16 -4.72 10.13
N HIS A 766 5.90 -4.62 11.23
CA HIS A 766 6.01 -5.67 12.22
C HIS A 766 5.07 -5.39 13.39
N TYR A 767 4.50 -6.43 13.97
CA TYR A 767 3.54 -6.27 15.06
C TYR A 767 4.02 -6.99 16.30
N PHE A 768 3.79 -6.40 17.47
CA PHE A 768 4.01 -7.05 18.75
C PHE A 768 2.99 -6.61 19.80
N TYR A 769 2.78 -7.47 20.79
CA TYR A 769 1.94 -7.16 21.94
C TYR A 769 2.80 -6.84 23.16
N SER A 770 2.29 -5.98 24.05
CA SER A 770 2.90 -5.73 25.35
C SER A 770 1.88 -5.87 26.48
N GLY A 771 2.29 -6.62 27.50
CA GLY A 771 1.62 -6.68 28.81
C GLY A 771 2.10 -5.57 29.75
N PHE A 772 1.45 -5.44 30.90
CA PHE A 772 1.73 -4.38 31.89
C PHE A 772 1.72 -4.90 33.32
N PHE A 773 2.56 -4.31 34.19
CA PHE A 773 2.59 -4.67 35.61
C PHE A 773 1.33 -4.25 36.38
N SER A 774 0.56 -3.31 35.84
CA SER A 774 -0.64 -2.76 36.44
C SER A 774 -1.61 -2.31 35.37
N GLY A 775 -2.89 -2.25 35.72
CA GLY A 775 -3.95 -1.88 34.78
C GLY A 775 -4.57 -3.10 34.11
N SER A 776 -5.52 -2.84 33.23
CA SER A 776 -6.35 -3.86 32.60
C SER A 776 -6.15 -3.92 31.09
N THR A 777 -5.06 -3.38 30.56
CA THR A 777 -4.87 -3.25 29.11
C THR A 777 -3.72 -4.11 28.62
N ILE A 778 -3.88 -4.72 27.44
CA ILE A 778 -2.80 -5.21 26.60
C ILE A 778 -2.79 -4.33 25.36
N VAL A 779 -1.60 -3.90 24.93
CA VAL A 779 -1.48 -3.06 23.73
C VAL A 779 -0.92 -3.85 22.57
N GLY A 780 -1.50 -3.66 21.39
CA GLY A 780 -0.93 -4.05 20.11
C GLY A 780 -0.18 -2.87 19.52
N VAL A 781 1.08 -3.07 19.18
CA VAL A 781 1.99 -2.04 18.68
C VAL A 781 2.51 -2.46 17.32
N GLU A 782 2.54 -1.50 16.41
CA GLU A 782 3.12 -1.61 15.08
C GLU A 782 4.50 -0.97 15.09
N PHE A 783 5.46 -1.66 14.49
CA PHE A 783 6.82 -1.22 14.25
C PHE A 783 7.08 -1.17 12.75
N ASP A 784 7.30 0.04 12.25
CA ASP A 784 7.74 0.27 10.88
C ASP A 784 9.28 0.32 10.88
N ASP A 785 9.91 -0.68 10.27
CA ASP A 785 11.36 -0.83 10.25
C ASP A 785 12.08 0.12 9.28
N GLU A 786 11.35 0.76 8.36
CA GLU A 786 11.87 1.78 7.45
C GLU A 786 11.89 3.15 8.14
N THR A 787 10.76 3.56 8.74
CA THR A 787 10.68 4.83 9.46
C THR A 787 11.28 4.76 10.87
N SER A 788 11.56 3.55 11.36
CA SER A 788 11.95 3.28 12.75
C SER A 788 10.98 3.95 13.73
N SER A 789 9.69 3.76 13.48
CA SER A 789 8.62 4.33 14.29
C SER A 789 7.76 3.26 14.94
N LEU A 790 7.25 3.58 16.13
CA LEU A 790 6.33 2.73 16.88
C LEU A 790 4.97 3.43 16.97
N THR A 791 3.92 2.73 16.57
CA THR A 791 2.55 3.24 16.59
C THR A 791 1.65 2.31 17.39
N LEU A 792 0.80 2.89 18.24
CA LEU A 792 -0.19 2.12 18.98
C LEU A 792 -1.35 1.77 18.04
N VAL A 793 -1.59 0.48 17.80
CA VAL A 793 -2.64 -0.01 16.90
C VAL A 793 -3.91 -0.32 17.68
N ASN A 794 -3.78 -1.13 18.73
CA ASN A 794 -4.92 -1.63 19.51
C ASN A 794 -4.68 -1.45 21.01
N ASN A 795 -5.74 -1.14 21.74
CA ASN A 795 -5.75 -1.11 23.20
C ASN A 795 -6.86 -2.03 23.71
N ILE A 796 -6.47 -3.17 24.27
CA ILE A 796 -7.35 -4.29 24.53
C ILE A 796 -7.58 -4.38 26.03
N THR A 797 -8.80 -4.09 26.45
CA THR A 797 -9.19 -4.22 27.86
C THR A 797 -9.38 -5.71 28.20
N THR A 798 -8.52 -6.21 29.08
CA THR A 798 -8.61 -7.52 29.73
C THR A 798 -9.41 -7.42 31.03
N ASP A 799 -9.95 -8.55 31.50
CA ASP A 799 -10.62 -8.64 32.83
C ASP A 799 -9.62 -8.58 34.01
N ALA A 800 -8.33 -8.37 33.73
CA ALA A 800 -7.26 -8.27 34.70
C ALA A 800 -7.27 -6.91 35.39
N SER A 801 -7.84 -6.81 36.60
CA SER A 801 -7.77 -5.58 37.40
C SER A 801 -6.38 -5.28 37.99
N SER A 802 -5.41 -6.18 37.80
CA SER A 802 -4.13 -6.23 38.53
C SER A 802 -2.90 -6.35 37.64
N GLY A 803 -3.02 -6.10 36.33
CA GLY A 803 -1.94 -6.20 35.35
C GLY A 803 -1.92 -7.53 34.58
N SER A 804 -1.26 -7.50 33.43
CA SER A 804 -0.95 -8.59 32.50
C SER A 804 0.57 -8.80 32.50
N LYS A 805 1.11 -9.32 33.61
CA LYS A 805 2.53 -9.21 33.98
C LYS A 805 3.50 -9.93 33.05
N TRP A 806 3.09 -11.06 32.49
CA TRP A 806 3.89 -11.76 31.49
C TRP A 806 2.98 -12.35 30.43
N ILE A 807 3.31 -12.10 29.17
CA ILE A 807 2.58 -12.64 28.02
C ILE A 807 3.47 -13.51 27.15
N HIS A 808 2.89 -14.51 26.49
CA HIS A 808 3.59 -15.42 25.59
C HIS A 808 2.67 -15.84 24.43
N LEU A 809 3.22 -15.98 23.23
CA LEU A 809 2.48 -16.43 22.04
C LEU A 809 2.70 -17.92 21.83
N ASP A 810 1.68 -18.64 21.37
CA ASP A 810 1.87 -20.01 20.91
C ASP A 810 2.73 -20.06 19.62
N SER A 811 3.34 -21.22 19.35
CA SER A 811 4.22 -21.41 18.18
C SER A 811 3.51 -21.21 16.83
N ARG A 812 2.18 -21.26 16.83
CA ARG A 812 1.32 -21.06 15.65
C ARG A 812 0.89 -19.60 15.45
N LEU A 813 1.19 -18.71 16.40
CA LEU A 813 0.81 -17.30 16.37
C LEU A 813 -0.71 -17.10 16.30
N LYS A 814 -1.46 -17.95 17.00
CA LYS A 814 -2.93 -17.92 17.06
C LYS A 814 -3.46 -17.58 18.44
N ASN A 815 -2.68 -17.84 19.49
CA ASN A 815 -3.11 -17.62 20.86
C ASN A 815 -2.08 -16.80 21.64
N LEU A 816 -2.59 -15.89 22.46
CA LEU A 816 -1.81 -15.15 23.44
C LEU A 816 -2.16 -15.66 24.84
N TYR A 817 -1.14 -16.14 25.55
CA TYR A 817 -1.22 -16.55 26.94
C TYR A 817 -0.80 -15.41 27.86
N VAL A 818 -1.54 -15.20 28.94
CA VAL A 818 -1.39 -14.03 29.82
C VAL A 818 -1.38 -14.47 31.28
N GLY A 819 -0.35 -14.06 32.01
CA GLY A 819 -0.27 -14.18 33.46
C GLY A 819 -0.92 -12.99 34.16
N THR A 820 -1.94 -13.26 34.96
CA THR A 820 -2.69 -12.26 35.74
C THR A 820 -2.81 -12.73 37.19
N THR A 821 -3.01 -11.82 38.14
CA THR A 821 -3.19 -12.22 39.55
C THR A 821 -4.37 -13.20 39.70
N GLY A 822 -4.06 -14.41 40.15
CA GLY A 822 -5.01 -15.48 40.47
C GLY A 822 -5.26 -16.48 39.35
N TYR A 823 -4.81 -16.24 38.12
CA TYR A 823 -5.08 -17.14 36.99
C TYR A 823 -4.14 -16.91 35.79
N PHE A 824 -3.96 -17.95 34.97
CA PHE A 824 -3.43 -17.85 33.61
C PHE A 824 -4.59 -17.79 32.63
N GLN A 825 -4.51 -16.93 31.61
CA GLN A 825 -5.56 -16.77 30.60
C GLN A 825 -5.04 -17.07 29.21
N SER A 826 -5.96 -17.45 28.32
CA SER A 826 -5.72 -17.53 26.87
C SER A 826 -6.67 -16.61 26.13
N TYR A 827 -6.11 -15.92 25.15
CA TYR A 827 -6.82 -15.09 24.19
C TYR A 827 -6.58 -15.64 22.79
N THR A 828 -7.62 -15.68 21.97
CA THR A 828 -7.49 -15.98 20.53
C THR A 828 -7.21 -14.67 19.78
N ILE A 829 -6.23 -14.69 18.88
CA ILE A 829 -5.88 -13.53 18.05
C ILE A 829 -6.80 -13.52 16.83
N THR A 830 -7.51 -12.41 16.62
CA THR A 830 -8.41 -12.22 15.48
C THR A 830 -7.66 -11.74 14.25
N ASP A 831 -8.29 -11.81 13.07
CA ASP A 831 -7.66 -11.44 11.79
C ASP A 831 -7.24 -9.96 11.71
N ASP A 832 -7.82 -9.10 12.55
CA ASP A 832 -7.49 -7.67 12.71
C ASP A 832 -6.49 -7.39 13.85
N LEU A 833 -5.79 -8.42 14.33
CA LEU A 833 -4.84 -8.34 15.46
C LEU A 833 -5.48 -7.94 16.80
N GLY A 834 -6.80 -8.07 16.92
CA GLY A 834 -7.52 -8.02 18.19
C GLY A 834 -7.27 -9.28 19.04
N LEU A 835 -7.75 -9.25 20.29
CA LEU A 835 -7.70 -10.39 21.20
C LEU A 835 -9.09 -10.67 21.75
N GLU A 836 -9.57 -11.89 21.56
CA GLU A 836 -10.82 -12.38 22.13
C GLU A 836 -10.51 -13.30 23.32
N TYR A 837 -11.11 -13.02 24.48
CA TYR A 837 -10.95 -13.87 25.65
C TYR A 837 -11.51 -15.27 25.39
N ALA A 838 -10.70 -16.31 25.63
CA ALA A 838 -11.10 -17.69 25.38
C ALA A 838 -11.34 -18.49 26.68
N SER A 839 -10.33 -18.58 27.56
CA SER A 839 -10.38 -19.42 28.76
C SER A 839 -9.37 -18.99 29.82
N ASN A 840 -9.54 -19.46 31.06
CA ASN A 840 -8.58 -19.29 32.14
C ASN A 840 -8.35 -20.57 32.96
N VAL A 841 -7.19 -20.65 33.59
CA VAL A 841 -6.82 -21.69 34.58
C VAL A 841 -6.45 -21.00 35.88
N SER A 842 -7.19 -21.31 36.94
CA SER A 842 -7.06 -20.65 38.25
C SER A 842 -5.87 -21.14 39.05
N LEU A 843 -5.22 -20.21 39.74
CA LEU A 843 -4.14 -20.48 40.68
C LEU A 843 -4.66 -20.65 42.11
N SER A 844 -3.90 -21.38 42.92
CA SER A 844 -4.20 -21.48 44.35
C SER A 844 -4.03 -20.11 45.03
N SER A 845 -4.81 -19.86 46.10
CA SER A 845 -4.78 -18.57 46.81
C SER A 845 -3.39 -18.22 47.37
N ASN A 846 -2.58 -19.24 47.69
CA ASN A 846 -1.23 -19.08 48.24
C ASN A 846 -0.18 -18.83 47.15
N CYS A 847 -0.51 -19.08 45.88
CA CYS A 847 0.35 -18.92 44.71
C CYS A 847 -0.34 -18.09 43.63
N SER A 848 -1.00 -17.00 44.05
CA SER A 848 -1.84 -16.17 43.16
C SER A 848 -1.03 -15.26 42.22
N ASN A 849 0.28 -15.12 42.40
CA ASN A 849 1.09 -14.27 41.55
C ASN A 849 1.56 -15.03 40.29
N ALA A 850 0.73 -15.06 39.24
CA ALA A 850 1.10 -15.59 37.92
C ALA A 850 2.25 -14.75 37.32
N ASN A 851 3.49 -15.23 37.45
CA ASN A 851 4.67 -14.42 37.19
C ASN A 851 5.23 -14.62 35.79
N PHE A 852 5.23 -15.85 35.31
CA PHE A 852 5.83 -16.23 34.03
C PHE A 852 4.99 -17.28 33.33
N ILE A 853 4.95 -17.24 32.01
CA ILE A 853 4.24 -18.21 31.18
C ILE A 853 5.02 -18.43 29.88
N THR A 854 5.11 -19.68 29.44
CA THR A 854 5.74 -20.10 28.17
C THR A 854 5.00 -21.29 27.58
N SER A 855 5.28 -21.66 26.33
CA SER A 855 4.62 -22.78 25.64
C SER A 855 5.60 -23.68 24.92
N SER A 856 5.27 -24.96 24.80
CA SER A 856 6.03 -25.92 24.01
C SER A 856 5.89 -25.65 22.51
N THR A 857 6.92 -25.95 21.74
CA THR A 857 6.92 -25.73 20.29
C THR A 857 6.29 -26.86 19.48
N ASP A 858 6.30 -28.10 20.00
CA ASP A 858 5.85 -29.31 19.29
C ASP A 858 4.60 -29.94 19.92
N ALA A 859 3.81 -30.62 19.08
CA ALA A 859 2.59 -31.30 19.52
C ALA A 859 2.89 -32.60 20.30
N PRO A 860 2.07 -32.95 21.32
CA PRO A 860 0.93 -32.19 21.83
C PRO A 860 1.38 -30.90 22.55
N TYR A 861 0.71 -29.80 22.27
CA TYR A 861 1.10 -28.49 22.81
C TYR A 861 0.76 -28.42 24.30
N THR A 862 1.71 -27.93 25.10
CA THR A 862 1.57 -27.74 26.54
C THR A 862 2.06 -26.35 26.91
N VAL A 863 1.32 -25.68 27.78
CA VAL A 863 1.65 -24.35 28.29
C VAL A 863 2.15 -24.46 29.72
N PHE A 864 3.28 -23.85 30.02
CA PHE A 864 3.89 -23.89 31.34
C PHE A 864 3.73 -22.54 32.02
N GLY A 865 2.95 -22.54 33.11
CA GLY A 865 2.69 -21.35 33.90
C GLY A 865 3.40 -21.43 35.25
N THR A 866 4.22 -20.42 35.57
CA THR A 866 4.99 -20.37 36.81
C THR A 866 4.50 -19.24 37.72
N PRO A 867 3.81 -19.56 38.82
CA PRO A 867 3.49 -18.58 39.86
C PRO A 867 4.71 -18.32 40.75
N TYR A 868 4.98 -17.05 41.06
CA TYR A 868 6.10 -16.65 41.91
C TYR A 868 5.68 -16.53 43.38
N GLY A 869 6.30 -17.33 44.23
CA GLY A 869 6.08 -17.35 45.67
C GLY A 869 6.76 -18.57 46.31
N GLY A 870 7.07 -18.49 47.61
CA GLY A 870 7.77 -19.56 48.33
C GLY A 870 7.01 -20.88 48.31
N GLY A 871 7.60 -21.92 47.71
CA GLY A 871 7.04 -23.27 47.60
C GLY A 871 5.95 -23.41 46.53
N CYS A 872 5.78 -22.42 45.64
CA CYS A 872 4.81 -22.49 44.57
C CYS A 872 5.26 -23.41 43.44
N SER A 873 4.41 -24.34 43.03
CA SER A 873 4.67 -25.23 41.90
C SER A 873 4.36 -24.54 40.57
N SER A 874 5.19 -24.80 39.55
CA SER A 874 4.82 -24.48 38.16
C SER A 874 3.77 -25.47 37.67
N LEU A 875 2.93 -25.06 36.73
CA LEU A 875 1.84 -25.85 36.19
C LEU A 875 2.13 -26.22 34.73
N ALA A 876 1.97 -27.50 34.39
CA ALA A 876 1.82 -27.94 33.01
C ALA A 876 0.32 -27.91 32.67
N ILE A 877 -0.04 -27.08 31.69
CA ILE A 877 -1.42 -26.78 31.32
C ILE A 877 -1.66 -27.28 29.91
N THR A 878 -2.67 -28.13 29.73
CA THR A 878 -3.05 -28.61 28.40
C THR A 878 -3.84 -27.57 27.64
N VAL A 879 -3.74 -27.62 26.31
CA VAL A 879 -4.56 -26.83 25.41
C VAL A 879 -5.41 -27.73 24.51
N ASP A 880 -6.50 -27.19 23.97
CA ASP A 880 -7.27 -27.86 22.93
C ASP A 880 -6.60 -27.78 21.55
N ASP A 881 -7.24 -28.34 20.52
CA ASP A 881 -6.75 -28.32 19.14
C ASP A 881 -6.52 -26.89 18.61
N ASN A 882 -7.26 -25.91 19.14
CA ASN A 882 -7.13 -24.51 18.77
C ASN A 882 -6.06 -23.77 19.58
N GLY A 883 -5.54 -24.36 20.66
CA GLY A 883 -4.53 -23.75 21.54
C GLY A 883 -5.10 -23.02 22.75
N VAL A 884 -6.39 -23.19 23.06
CA VAL A 884 -7.05 -22.58 24.21
C VAL A 884 -6.77 -23.38 25.48
N LEU A 885 -6.45 -22.69 26.59
CA LEU A 885 -6.12 -23.34 27.87
C LEU A 885 -7.31 -24.13 28.42
N GLN A 886 -7.06 -25.36 28.87
CA GLN A 886 -8.06 -26.26 29.44
C GLN A 886 -7.88 -26.43 30.95
N GLU A 887 -6.93 -27.24 31.38
CA GLU A 887 -6.69 -27.54 32.79
C GLU A 887 -5.21 -27.83 33.07
N ALA A 888 -4.81 -27.69 34.33
CA ALA A 888 -3.47 -28.08 34.78
C ALA A 888 -3.42 -29.59 34.99
N THR A 889 -2.60 -30.30 34.21
CA THR A 889 -2.47 -31.76 34.26
C THR A 889 -1.32 -32.23 35.14
N ALA A 890 -0.32 -31.37 35.39
CA ALA A 890 0.81 -31.71 36.22
C ALA A 890 1.36 -30.49 36.98
N ASN A 891 1.95 -30.76 38.14
CA ASN A 891 2.67 -29.76 38.93
C ASN A 891 4.16 -30.07 38.89
N VAL A 892 4.97 -29.07 38.56
CA VAL A 892 6.42 -29.10 38.76
C VAL A 892 6.69 -28.61 40.18
N THR A 893 6.98 -29.56 41.07
CA THR A 893 7.19 -29.28 42.49
C THR A 893 8.64 -28.95 42.79
N TYR A 894 8.84 -28.04 43.75
CA TYR A 894 10.13 -27.58 44.23
C TYR A 894 10.16 -27.59 45.76
N ASP A 895 11.31 -27.27 46.35
CA ASP A 895 11.44 -27.10 47.80
C ASP A 895 10.57 -25.95 48.33
N SER A 896 10.22 -25.99 49.62
CA SER A 896 9.33 -24.99 50.24
C SER A 896 9.88 -23.56 50.26
N ALA A 897 11.19 -23.39 50.06
CA ALA A 897 11.85 -22.09 49.98
C ALA A 897 12.01 -21.60 48.53
N ALA A 898 11.72 -22.45 47.54
CA ALA A 898 11.88 -22.13 46.13
C ALA A 898 10.89 -21.04 45.70
N GLY A 899 11.38 -20.10 44.91
CA GLY A 899 10.61 -19.06 44.26
C GLY A 899 11.06 -19.00 42.82
N VAL A 900 10.49 -19.88 41.98
CA VAL A 900 10.86 -19.96 40.57
C VAL A 900 10.31 -18.73 39.85
N HIS A 901 11.20 -18.00 39.18
CA HIS A 901 10.83 -16.77 38.49
C HIS A 901 10.62 -17.01 36.99
N GLY A 902 11.44 -17.86 36.36
CA GLY A 902 11.33 -18.22 34.94
C GLY A 902 11.66 -19.69 34.65
N THR A 903 11.12 -20.19 33.55
CA THR A 903 11.25 -21.59 33.13
C THR A 903 11.39 -21.69 31.61
N ASP A 904 12.15 -22.68 31.13
CA ASP A 904 12.25 -22.99 29.70
C ASP A 904 12.36 -24.51 29.48
N MET A 905 12.11 -24.96 28.26
CA MET A 905 12.07 -26.38 27.90
C MET A 905 13.23 -26.80 27.01
N SER A 906 13.59 -28.08 27.09
CA SER A 906 14.44 -28.69 26.08
C SER A 906 13.78 -28.63 24.69
N PRO A 907 14.55 -28.60 23.58
CA PRO A 907 13.99 -28.53 22.23
C PRO A 907 13.02 -29.66 21.86
N ASN A 908 13.15 -30.83 22.49
CA ASN A 908 12.27 -31.99 22.33
C ASN A 908 11.12 -32.04 23.35
N ASN A 909 10.96 -31.01 24.18
CA ASN A 909 9.93 -30.88 25.23
C ASN A 909 9.92 -31.97 26.32
N ASP A 910 11.00 -32.77 26.43
CA ASP A 910 11.10 -33.86 27.42
C ASP A 910 11.69 -33.43 28.76
N PHE A 911 12.23 -32.22 28.87
CA PHE A 911 12.81 -31.67 30.09
C PHE A 911 12.42 -30.21 30.31
N ILE A 912 12.18 -29.86 31.57
CA ILE A 912 11.86 -28.52 32.05
C ILE A 912 13.03 -28.03 32.90
N TYR A 913 13.45 -26.79 32.66
CA TYR A 913 14.50 -26.10 33.39
C TYR A 913 13.91 -24.91 34.11
N SER A 914 14.13 -24.82 35.42
CA SER A 914 13.53 -23.77 36.26
C SER A 914 14.60 -22.97 36.99
N ALA A 915 14.55 -21.65 36.84
CA ALA A 915 15.41 -20.70 37.54
C ALA A 915 14.75 -20.31 38.87
N ASP A 916 15.32 -20.82 39.96
CA ASP A 916 14.85 -20.62 41.32
C ASP A 916 15.60 -19.45 41.98
N ASP A 917 14.96 -18.29 41.90
CA ASP A 917 15.48 -17.00 42.33
C ASP A 917 15.63 -16.97 43.85
N MET A 918 14.57 -17.31 44.58
CA MET A 918 14.59 -17.30 46.06
C MET A 918 15.41 -18.45 46.65
N GLY A 919 15.39 -19.63 46.03
CA GLY A 919 16.13 -20.81 46.47
C GLY A 919 17.59 -20.84 45.98
N ASN A 920 17.99 -19.85 45.18
CA ASN A 920 19.33 -19.68 44.61
C ASN A 920 19.83 -20.96 43.89
N ALA A 921 19.01 -21.50 42.98
CA ALA A 921 19.29 -22.77 42.31
C ALA A 921 18.70 -22.87 40.89
N VAL A 922 19.13 -23.90 40.17
CA VAL A 922 18.51 -24.31 38.90
C VAL A 922 18.00 -25.73 39.06
N TRP A 923 16.74 -25.94 38.73
CA TRP A 923 16.09 -27.25 38.75
C TRP A 923 15.98 -27.84 37.36
N VAL A 924 16.04 -29.16 37.27
CA VAL A 924 15.78 -29.94 36.07
C VAL A 924 14.74 -31.00 36.40
N HIS A 925 13.66 -31.02 35.62
CA HIS A 925 12.64 -32.07 35.69
C HIS A 925 12.50 -32.72 34.31
N SER A 926 12.28 -34.03 34.27
CA SER A 926 11.81 -34.71 33.06
C SER A 926 10.30 -34.58 32.97
N TYR A 927 9.78 -34.44 31.77
CA TYR A 927 8.36 -34.31 31.48
C TYR A 927 7.98 -35.28 30.38
N ASP A 928 7.02 -36.15 30.68
CA ASP A 928 6.41 -37.03 29.68
C ASP A 928 5.12 -36.37 29.15
N ASN A 929 5.21 -35.86 27.93
CA ASN A 929 4.11 -35.14 27.27
C ASN A 929 2.91 -36.04 26.90
N THR A 930 3.03 -37.37 27.06
CA THR A 930 1.92 -38.31 26.81
C THR A 930 1.14 -38.66 28.08
N THR A 931 1.84 -38.79 29.21
CA THR A 931 1.24 -39.16 30.50
C THR A 931 0.99 -37.94 31.39
N GLY A 932 1.63 -36.81 31.08
CA GLY A 932 1.69 -35.63 31.95
C GLY A 932 2.58 -35.83 33.18
N GLU A 933 3.38 -36.89 33.25
CA GLU A 933 4.22 -37.16 34.41
C GLU A 933 5.43 -36.21 34.45
N VAL A 934 5.66 -35.58 35.61
CA VAL A 934 6.81 -34.73 35.89
C VAL A 934 7.66 -35.41 36.97
N THR A 935 8.95 -35.58 36.72
CA THR A 935 9.90 -36.18 37.69
C THR A 935 11.12 -35.29 37.86
N GLU A 936 11.53 -35.03 39.10
CA GLU A 936 12.77 -34.30 39.37
C GLU A 936 13.99 -35.12 38.93
N VAL A 937 14.87 -34.50 38.15
CA VAL A 937 16.10 -35.10 37.61
C VAL A 937 17.34 -34.56 38.31
N GLN A 938 17.35 -33.26 38.61
CA GLN A 938 18.51 -32.61 39.20
C GLN A 938 18.12 -31.31 39.92
N TYR A 939 18.66 -31.13 41.12
CA TYR A 939 18.80 -29.85 41.80
C TYR A 939 20.25 -29.37 41.70
N LEU A 940 20.45 -28.10 41.32
CA LEU A 940 21.78 -27.52 41.17
C LEU A 940 21.85 -26.14 41.85
N ALA A 941 22.40 -26.13 43.07
CA ALA A 941 22.64 -24.89 43.81
C ALA A 941 23.61 -23.97 43.05
N ALA A 942 23.27 -22.69 42.95
CA ALA A 942 24.15 -21.65 42.45
C ALA A 942 25.09 -21.16 43.55
N ALA A 943 26.10 -20.37 43.19
CA ALA A 943 26.96 -19.71 44.17
C ALA A 943 26.14 -18.76 45.04
N GLU A 944 26.52 -18.57 46.30
CA GLU A 944 25.81 -17.67 47.22
C GLU A 944 25.68 -16.26 46.64
N GLY A 945 24.46 -15.70 46.65
CA GLY A 945 24.15 -14.38 46.11
C GLY A 945 24.08 -14.30 44.58
N SER A 946 23.78 -15.43 43.91
CA SER A 946 23.60 -15.45 42.45
C SER A 946 22.17 -15.09 42.05
N ASP A 947 21.19 -15.69 42.72
CA ASP A 947 19.74 -15.55 42.53
C ASP A 947 19.33 -15.79 41.05
N PRO A 948 19.31 -17.06 40.58
CA PRO A 948 18.91 -17.42 39.23
C PRO A 948 17.47 -16.98 38.92
N ARG A 949 17.29 -16.03 38.00
CA ARG A 949 15.99 -15.43 37.71
C ARG A 949 15.31 -16.04 36.50
N HIS A 950 15.92 -15.90 35.32
CA HIS A 950 15.46 -16.49 34.07
C HIS A 950 16.55 -17.36 33.42
N LEU A 951 16.17 -18.19 32.47
CA LEU A 951 17.10 -19.01 31.70
C LEU A 951 16.60 -19.22 30.28
N ALA A 952 17.52 -19.56 29.39
CA ALA A 952 17.22 -19.90 28.00
C ALA A 952 17.98 -21.17 27.60
N VAL A 953 17.27 -22.14 27.02
CA VAL A 953 17.82 -23.37 26.47
C VAL A 953 18.14 -23.16 25.00
N HIS A 954 19.38 -23.44 24.60
CA HIS A 954 19.78 -23.26 23.21
C HIS A 954 18.98 -24.21 22.30
N PRO A 955 18.49 -23.78 21.10
CA PRO A 955 17.70 -24.62 20.21
C PRO A 955 18.37 -25.93 19.76
N ASN A 956 19.69 -25.95 19.61
CA ASN A 956 20.46 -27.19 19.36
C ASN A 956 20.53 -28.13 20.58
N GLY A 957 20.05 -27.71 21.75
CA GLY A 957 19.91 -28.51 22.96
C GLY A 957 21.20 -28.78 23.74
N GLY A 958 22.35 -28.22 23.35
CA GLY A 958 23.64 -28.47 24.01
C GLY A 958 23.97 -27.56 25.21
N TRP A 959 23.28 -26.42 25.34
CA TRP A 959 23.59 -25.39 26.32
C TRP A 959 22.34 -24.82 26.97
N VAL A 960 22.49 -24.39 28.22
CA VAL A 960 21.52 -23.57 28.95
C VAL A 960 22.27 -22.38 29.53
N TYR A 961 21.74 -21.17 29.28
CA TYR A 961 22.25 -19.94 29.86
C TYR A 961 21.29 -19.42 30.90
N VAL A 962 21.82 -19.08 32.06
CA VAL A 962 21.02 -18.67 33.22
C VAL A 962 21.44 -17.28 33.62
N VAL A 963 20.49 -16.36 33.75
CA VAL A 963 20.76 -15.02 34.27
C VAL A 963 20.69 -15.06 35.79
N TYR A 964 21.75 -14.56 36.42
CA TYR A 964 21.87 -14.42 37.87
C TYR A 964 21.55 -12.98 38.24
N GLU A 965 20.38 -12.75 38.84
CA GLU A 965 19.84 -11.43 39.12
C GLU A 965 20.77 -10.64 40.06
N ALA A 966 21.06 -11.19 41.24
CA ALA A 966 21.85 -10.50 42.26
C ALA A 966 23.33 -10.36 41.88
N ALA A 967 23.90 -11.38 41.22
CA ALA A 967 25.28 -11.29 40.73
C ALA A 967 25.42 -10.40 39.49
N SER A 968 24.33 -10.12 38.78
CA SER A 968 24.33 -9.42 37.48
C SER A 968 25.25 -10.06 36.45
N THR A 969 25.13 -11.38 36.28
CA THR A 969 25.94 -12.17 35.34
C THR A 969 25.12 -13.21 34.59
N ILE A 970 25.64 -13.70 33.46
CA ILE A 970 25.14 -14.92 32.80
C ILE A 970 26.03 -16.10 33.16
N ALA A 971 25.44 -17.18 33.67
CA ALA A 971 26.11 -18.45 33.91
C ALA A 971 25.87 -19.43 32.76
N SER A 972 26.92 -20.16 32.39
CA SER A 972 26.88 -21.13 31.28
C SER A 972 26.86 -22.57 31.76
N TYR A 973 25.87 -23.34 31.30
CA TYR A 973 25.69 -24.75 31.61
C TYR A 973 25.72 -25.60 30.34
N LYS A 974 26.46 -26.71 30.38
CA LYS A 974 26.37 -27.76 29.36
C LYS A 974 25.21 -28.68 29.70
N ARG A 975 24.40 -29.00 28.69
CA ARG A 975 23.26 -29.92 28.80
C ARG A 975 23.62 -31.27 28.20
N ASP A 976 23.36 -32.34 28.95
CA ASP A 976 23.32 -33.69 28.42
C ASP A 976 21.97 -33.93 27.75
N ALA A 977 21.95 -34.16 26.43
CA ALA A 977 20.72 -34.24 25.67
C ALA A 977 19.85 -35.48 26.00
N THR A 978 20.44 -36.54 26.55
CA THR A 978 19.73 -37.79 26.86
C THR A 978 19.16 -37.78 28.27
N THR A 979 19.92 -37.26 29.23
CA THR A 979 19.53 -37.25 30.65
C THR A 979 18.94 -35.93 31.10
N GLY A 980 19.03 -34.88 30.28
CA GLY A 980 18.61 -33.51 30.60
C GLY A 980 19.51 -32.80 31.60
N LYS A 981 20.46 -33.49 32.24
CA LYS A 981 21.29 -32.94 33.32
C LYS A 981 22.16 -31.78 32.86
N LEU A 982 22.33 -30.82 33.75
CA LEU A 982 23.17 -29.65 33.58
C LEU A 982 24.51 -29.82 34.31
N THR A 983 25.58 -29.39 33.65
CA THR A 983 26.91 -29.26 34.25
C THR A 983 27.34 -27.81 34.14
N PHE A 984 27.54 -27.15 35.28
CA PHE A 984 28.08 -25.78 35.30
C PHE A 984 29.49 -25.78 34.72
N THR A 985 29.75 -24.87 33.77
CA THR A 985 31.06 -24.78 33.12
C THR A 985 32.09 -23.96 33.90
N ASN A 986 31.71 -23.47 35.08
CA ASN A 986 32.52 -22.54 35.87
C ASN A 986 32.87 -21.24 35.14
N THR A 987 32.02 -20.84 34.18
CA THR A 987 32.17 -19.64 33.37
C THR A 987 30.94 -18.76 33.56
N THR A 988 31.18 -17.50 33.93
CA THR A 988 30.17 -16.45 34.00
C THR A 988 30.61 -15.24 33.19
N TYR A 989 29.63 -14.47 32.71
CA TYR A 989 29.85 -13.26 31.92
C TYR A 989 29.20 -12.05 32.62
N PRO A 990 29.92 -10.94 32.82
CA PRO A 990 29.38 -9.77 33.51
C PRO A 990 28.35 -9.03 32.67
N LEU A 991 27.28 -8.55 33.31
CA LEU A 991 26.28 -7.65 32.73
C LEU A 991 26.36 -6.23 33.29
N LEU A 992 27.48 -5.90 33.94
CA LEU A 992 27.84 -4.57 34.42
C LEU A 992 29.27 -4.23 34.01
N PRO A 993 29.60 -2.95 33.75
CA PRO A 993 30.92 -2.55 33.31
C PRO A 993 32.03 -2.90 34.31
N ASP A 994 33.24 -3.17 33.81
CA ASP A 994 34.39 -3.48 34.66
C ASP A 994 34.68 -2.36 35.67
N GLY A 995 34.91 -2.74 36.93
CA GLY A 995 35.20 -1.79 38.01
C GLY A 995 33.96 -1.13 38.64
N TYR A 996 32.75 -1.56 38.30
CA TYR A 996 31.53 -1.10 38.98
C TYR A 996 31.50 -1.55 40.44
N THR A 997 31.41 -0.60 41.37
CA THR A 997 31.48 -0.86 42.82
C THR A 997 30.11 -0.94 43.49
N ASN A 998 29.04 -0.57 42.81
CA ASN A 998 27.68 -0.53 43.34
C ASN A 998 26.75 -1.57 42.65
N SER A 999 27.22 -2.81 42.51
CA SER A 999 26.48 -3.89 41.86
C SER A 999 25.14 -4.21 42.52
N SER A 1000 25.01 -3.99 43.84
CA SER A 1000 23.76 -4.21 44.59
C SER A 1000 22.60 -3.27 44.22
N SER A 1001 22.88 -2.20 43.48
CA SER A 1001 21.86 -1.28 42.94
C SER A 1001 21.31 -1.74 41.59
N TYR A 1002 21.78 -2.88 41.08
CA TYR A 1002 21.39 -3.44 39.80
C TYR A 1002 20.91 -4.88 39.97
N TRP A 1003 20.06 -5.29 39.05
CA TRP A 1003 19.52 -6.64 39.00
C TRP A 1003 19.45 -7.08 37.55
N ALA A 1004 20.10 -8.20 37.23
CA ALA A 1004 19.96 -8.78 35.89
C ALA A 1004 18.56 -9.38 35.73
N ASP A 1005 17.94 -9.14 34.58
CA ASP A 1005 16.50 -9.28 34.43
C ASP A 1005 16.11 -10.39 33.47
N GLU A 1006 16.69 -10.38 32.27
CA GLU A 1006 16.24 -11.25 31.17
C GLU A 1006 17.40 -11.77 30.33
N VAL A 1007 17.24 -12.97 29.77
CA VAL A 1007 18.17 -13.59 28.82
C VAL A 1007 17.40 -14.36 27.74
N MET A 1008 17.64 -14.03 26.47
CA MET A 1008 16.92 -14.59 25.33
C MET A 1008 17.84 -14.81 24.13
N PHE A 1009 17.58 -15.84 23.33
CA PHE A 1009 18.27 -16.07 22.06
C PHE A 1009 17.64 -15.27 20.92
N SER A 1010 18.45 -14.73 20.01
CA SER A 1010 17.94 -14.22 18.73
C SER A 1010 17.19 -15.30 17.97
N VAL A 1011 16.16 -14.93 17.22
CA VAL A 1011 15.34 -15.87 16.46
C VAL A 1011 15.78 -15.81 14.99
N PRO A 1012 16.37 -16.88 14.44
CA PRO A 1012 16.71 -16.93 13.02
C PRO A 1012 15.45 -16.69 12.18
N SER A 1013 15.54 -15.75 11.23
CA SER A 1013 14.46 -15.50 10.27
C SER A 1013 14.07 -16.80 9.56
N SER A 1014 12.78 -16.96 9.24
CA SER A 1014 12.26 -18.13 8.47
C SER A 1014 12.95 -18.33 7.11
N ASN A 1015 13.62 -17.29 6.59
CA ASN A 1015 14.41 -17.31 5.37
C ASN A 1015 15.90 -17.63 5.58
N SER A 1016 16.35 -17.80 6.83
CA SER A 1016 17.72 -18.14 7.18
C SER A 1016 18.03 -19.60 6.83
N SER A 1017 19.22 -19.85 6.28
CA SER A 1017 19.71 -21.21 6.01
C SER A 1017 20.18 -21.95 7.27
N THR A 1018 20.22 -21.26 8.42
CA THR A 1018 20.65 -21.81 9.71
C THR A 1018 19.51 -21.72 10.72
N THR A 1019 19.28 -22.80 11.46
CA THR A 1019 18.31 -22.84 12.58
C THR A 1019 18.94 -22.42 13.91
N ALA A 1020 20.24 -22.13 13.94
CA ALA A 1020 20.96 -21.74 15.15
C ALA A 1020 20.92 -20.21 15.34
N PRO A 1021 20.59 -19.72 16.54
CA PRO A 1021 20.67 -18.30 16.90
C PRO A 1021 22.07 -17.71 16.71
N LYS A 1022 22.13 -16.47 16.22
CA LYS A 1022 23.35 -15.67 16.09
C LYS A 1022 23.79 -15.05 17.40
N TYR A 1023 22.84 -14.61 18.23
CA TYR A 1023 23.11 -13.89 19.47
C TYR A 1023 22.39 -14.48 20.67
N LEU A 1024 23.02 -14.36 21.84
CA LEU A 1024 22.34 -14.38 23.14
C LEU A 1024 22.28 -12.93 23.64
N ILE A 1025 21.10 -12.45 23.98
CA ILE A 1025 20.85 -11.08 24.44
C ILE A 1025 20.46 -11.14 25.91
N ALA A 1026 21.03 -10.27 26.73
CA ALA A 1026 20.65 -10.16 28.14
C ALA A 1026 20.63 -8.71 28.61
N ALA A 1027 19.80 -8.44 29.62
CA ALA A 1027 19.63 -7.11 30.17
C ALA A 1027 19.68 -7.09 31.69
N THR A 1028 20.05 -5.92 32.21
CA THR A 1028 20.13 -5.58 33.62
C THR A 1028 19.35 -4.30 33.85
N ARG A 1029 18.52 -4.27 34.90
CA ARG A 1029 17.80 -3.08 35.33
C ARG A 1029 18.50 -2.40 36.50
N SER A 1030 18.41 -1.09 36.54
CA SER A 1030 18.76 -0.31 37.72
C SER A 1030 17.58 -0.28 38.69
N ARG A 1031 17.88 -0.42 39.98
CA ARG A 1031 16.89 -0.31 41.05
C ARG A 1031 16.52 1.15 41.37
N THR A 1032 17.17 2.09 40.71
CA THR A 1032 16.96 3.53 40.89
C THR A 1032 16.46 4.15 39.59
N VAL A 1033 15.26 4.72 39.62
CA VAL A 1033 14.66 5.41 38.47
C VAL A 1033 15.54 6.57 38.03
N GLY A 1034 15.75 6.73 36.72
CA GLY A 1034 16.62 7.76 36.15
C GLY A 1034 18.09 7.39 36.10
N ILE A 1035 18.49 6.26 36.69
CA ILE A 1035 19.82 5.67 36.47
C ILE A 1035 19.65 4.55 35.44
N PRO A 1036 20.36 4.60 34.29
CA PRO A 1036 20.28 3.58 33.25
C PRO A 1036 20.54 2.15 33.75
N GLY A 1037 19.79 1.19 33.22
CA GLY A 1037 20.18 -0.22 33.19
C GLY A 1037 21.27 -0.48 32.14
N TYR A 1038 21.50 -1.76 31.83
CA TYR A 1038 22.45 -2.17 30.79
C TYR A 1038 21.87 -3.28 29.92
N VAL A 1039 22.31 -3.35 28.66
CA VAL A 1039 22.02 -4.45 27.74
C VAL A 1039 23.32 -4.95 27.11
N SER A 1040 23.41 -6.26 26.90
CA SER A 1040 24.55 -6.93 26.32
C SER A 1040 24.11 -7.99 25.32
N ALA A 1041 24.89 -8.16 24.26
CA ALA A 1041 24.76 -9.29 23.35
C ALA A 1041 26.06 -10.10 23.32
N PHE A 1042 25.92 -11.41 23.12
CA PHE A 1042 27.00 -12.37 23.04
C PHE A 1042 26.91 -13.11 21.71
N ALA A 1043 28.03 -13.29 21.03
CA ALA A 1043 28.09 -14.13 19.84
C ALA A 1043 28.14 -15.61 20.23
N LEU A 1044 27.49 -16.43 19.41
CA LEU A 1044 27.37 -17.87 19.61
C LEU A 1044 28.09 -18.64 18.51
N ASP A 1045 28.74 -19.73 18.89
CA ASP A 1045 29.26 -20.71 17.95
C ASP A 1045 28.09 -21.42 17.26
N SER A 1046 27.95 -21.23 15.95
CA SER A 1046 26.82 -21.78 15.17
C SER A 1046 26.63 -23.30 15.23
N SER A 1047 27.69 -24.05 15.59
CA SER A 1047 27.64 -25.53 15.64
C SER A 1047 27.30 -26.05 17.03
N THR A 1048 27.87 -25.45 18.05
CA THR A 1048 27.77 -25.92 19.43
C THR A 1048 26.75 -25.13 20.24
N GLY A 1049 26.49 -23.87 19.90
CA GLY A 1049 25.68 -22.94 20.68
C GLY A 1049 26.42 -22.28 21.85
N ALA A 1050 27.75 -22.45 21.94
CA ALA A 1050 28.57 -21.89 23.00
C ALA A 1050 28.82 -20.39 22.79
N ILE A 1051 28.79 -19.57 23.86
CA ILE A 1051 29.26 -18.18 23.82
C ILE A 1051 30.74 -18.15 23.41
N THR A 1052 31.05 -17.38 22.37
CA THR A 1052 32.41 -17.17 21.88
C THR A 1052 32.99 -15.83 22.35
N GLU A 1053 32.16 -14.78 22.36
CA GLU A 1053 32.56 -13.44 22.76
C GLU A 1053 31.36 -12.61 23.26
N GLN A 1054 31.63 -11.68 24.18
CA GLN A 1054 30.70 -10.61 24.54
C GLN A 1054 30.91 -9.45 23.55
N LEU A 1055 29.88 -9.14 22.77
CA LEU A 1055 29.97 -8.19 21.67
C LEU A 1055 29.97 -6.74 22.17
N PHE A 1056 29.07 -6.43 23.09
CA PHE A 1056 28.96 -5.12 23.72
C PHE A 1056 28.31 -5.21 25.09
N LEU A 1057 28.49 -4.16 25.88
CA LEU A 1057 27.76 -3.90 27.12
C LEU A 1057 27.52 -2.39 27.20
N ILE A 1058 26.28 -1.97 27.04
CA ILE A 1058 25.92 -0.54 26.87
C ILE A 1058 24.74 -0.17 27.79
N PRO A 1059 24.66 1.10 28.22
CA PRO A 1059 23.54 1.54 29.05
C PRO A 1059 22.24 1.56 28.24
N THR A 1060 21.12 1.20 28.88
CA THR A 1060 19.77 1.41 28.32
C THR A 1060 19.36 2.87 28.43
N THR A 1061 18.28 3.28 27.75
CA THR A 1061 17.82 4.69 27.75
C THR A 1061 17.48 5.19 29.15
N ASN A 1062 16.98 4.30 30.01
CA ASN A 1062 16.67 4.58 31.41
C ASN A 1062 16.77 3.29 32.25
N SER A 1063 16.20 3.27 33.44
CA SER A 1063 16.44 2.24 34.47
C SER A 1063 15.94 0.84 34.14
N GLY A 1064 14.98 0.69 33.24
CA GLY A 1064 14.21 -0.54 33.05
C GLY A 1064 13.09 -0.72 34.09
N GLY A 1065 13.18 -0.08 35.26
CA GLY A 1065 12.15 -0.16 36.31
C GLY A 1065 12.01 -1.55 36.93
N SER A 1066 10.81 -2.13 36.85
CA SER A 1066 10.48 -3.45 37.39
C SER A 1066 10.85 -4.59 36.43
N ALA A 1067 10.90 -4.32 35.12
CA ALA A 1067 11.47 -5.22 34.12
C ALA A 1067 12.09 -4.45 32.95
N ASN A 1068 13.34 -4.78 32.68
CA ASN A 1068 14.10 -4.41 31.49
C ASN A 1068 14.10 -5.60 30.52
N ALA A 1069 12.91 -6.14 30.24
CA ALA A 1069 12.75 -7.38 29.50
C ALA A 1069 13.16 -7.17 28.05
N VAL A 1070 14.06 -8.03 27.55
CA VAL A 1070 14.46 -8.06 26.15
C VAL A 1070 13.64 -9.07 25.38
N SER A 1071 13.16 -8.70 24.19
CA SER A 1071 12.35 -9.55 23.33
C SER A 1071 12.89 -9.54 21.91
N PRO A 1072 13.62 -10.60 21.49
CA PRO A 1072 14.18 -10.69 20.15
C PRO A 1072 13.10 -10.65 19.08
N ALA A 1073 13.33 -9.87 18.02
CA ALA A 1073 12.41 -9.80 16.90
C ALA A 1073 12.41 -11.11 16.11
N LYS A 1074 11.23 -11.49 15.59
CA LYS A 1074 11.07 -12.70 14.77
C LYS A 1074 11.47 -12.49 13.30
N PHE A 1075 11.38 -11.27 12.81
CA PHE A 1075 11.71 -10.93 11.43
C PHE A 1075 13.22 -10.78 11.20
N SER A 1076 14.00 -10.38 12.22
CA SER A 1076 15.44 -10.16 12.12
C SER A 1076 16.16 -10.39 13.44
N GLU A 1077 17.30 -11.09 13.38
CA GLU A 1077 18.15 -11.36 14.54
C GLU A 1077 18.88 -10.11 15.05
N ASP A 1078 18.94 -9.05 14.26
CA ASP A 1078 19.61 -7.80 14.65
C ASP A 1078 18.67 -6.84 15.39
N TYR A 1079 17.37 -7.17 15.53
CA TYR A 1079 16.40 -6.32 16.24
C TYR A 1079 15.89 -7.00 17.52
N PHE A 1080 15.65 -6.20 18.56
CA PHE A 1080 14.99 -6.65 19.78
C PHE A 1080 14.22 -5.50 20.42
N GLY A 1081 13.08 -5.82 21.03
CA GLY A 1081 12.30 -4.89 21.85
C GLY A 1081 12.84 -4.85 23.29
N ILE A 1082 12.69 -3.72 23.95
CA ILE A 1082 12.98 -3.56 25.38
C ILE A 1082 11.87 -2.77 26.05
N THR A 1083 11.50 -3.19 27.26
CA THR A 1083 10.50 -2.50 28.10
C THR A 1083 11.17 -1.64 29.15
N ASP A 1084 10.60 -0.47 29.45
CA ASP A 1084 10.96 0.29 30.64
C ASP A 1084 9.69 0.67 31.42
N SER A 1085 9.51 0.00 32.56
CA SER A 1085 8.37 0.27 33.44
C SER A 1085 8.63 1.41 34.44
N GLY A 1086 9.83 1.97 34.47
CA GLY A 1086 10.21 3.07 35.36
C GLY A 1086 9.87 4.45 34.77
N SER A 1087 9.87 4.56 33.45
CA SER A 1087 9.41 5.75 32.71
C SER A 1087 8.36 5.44 31.65
N ASN A 1088 7.76 4.25 31.73
CA ASN A 1088 6.59 3.81 30.96
C ASN A 1088 6.79 3.96 29.46
N PHE A 1089 7.76 3.26 28.88
CA PHE A 1089 7.96 3.26 27.43
C PHE A 1089 8.35 1.89 26.89
N LEU A 1090 8.16 1.74 25.58
CA LEU A 1090 8.66 0.63 24.77
C LEU A 1090 9.68 1.19 23.79
N GLU A 1091 10.77 0.45 23.61
CA GLU A 1091 11.76 0.77 22.58
C GLU A 1091 12.05 -0.46 21.73
N VAL A 1092 12.36 -0.23 20.46
CA VAL A 1092 12.98 -1.23 19.59
C VAL A 1092 14.43 -0.81 19.40
N TRP A 1093 15.33 -1.76 19.63
CA TRP A 1093 16.77 -1.61 19.52
C TRP A 1093 17.30 -2.43 18.36
N LYS A 1094 18.37 -1.93 17.74
CA LYS A 1094 19.06 -2.60 16.64
C LYS A 1094 20.53 -2.81 16.99
N ILE A 1095 21.01 -4.04 16.78
CA ILE A 1095 22.41 -4.42 16.83
C ILE A 1095 23.06 -4.04 15.50
N ASP A 1096 24.12 -3.24 15.55
CA ASP A 1096 24.95 -2.87 14.41
C ASP A 1096 26.29 -3.59 14.49
N ALA A 1097 26.50 -4.54 13.58
CA ALA A 1097 27.73 -5.32 13.43
C ALA A 1097 28.57 -4.88 12.21
N SER A 1098 28.26 -3.73 11.57
CA SER A 1098 28.90 -3.29 10.32
C SER A 1098 30.24 -2.54 10.52
N GLY A 1099 30.54 -2.10 11.75
CA GLY A 1099 31.77 -1.39 12.12
C GLY A 1099 32.92 -2.30 12.58
N SER A 1100 34.01 -1.70 13.06
CA SER A 1100 35.14 -2.44 13.67
C SER A 1100 34.82 -3.04 15.05
N SER A 1101 33.69 -2.67 15.65
CA SER A 1101 33.17 -3.16 16.92
C SER A 1101 31.65 -3.20 16.86
N THR A 1102 31.04 -4.30 17.30
CA THR A 1102 29.58 -4.46 17.36
C THR A 1102 28.98 -3.59 18.48
N THR A 1103 27.85 -2.93 18.23
CA THR A 1103 27.14 -2.09 19.21
C THR A 1103 25.62 -2.25 19.04
N ALA A 1104 24.82 -1.65 19.91
CA ALA A 1104 23.37 -1.51 19.70
C ALA A 1104 22.88 -0.11 20.09
N ALA A 1105 21.71 0.29 19.59
CA ALA A 1105 21.04 1.54 19.96
C ALA A 1105 19.52 1.44 19.77
N ALA A 1106 18.76 2.24 20.52
CA ALA A 1106 17.34 2.44 20.29
C ALA A 1106 17.12 3.09 18.91
N VAL A 1107 16.25 2.47 18.10
CA VAL A 1107 15.86 2.99 16.80
C VAL A 1107 14.45 3.57 16.81
N ALA A 1108 13.58 3.08 17.70
CA ALA A 1108 12.21 3.56 17.85
C ALA A 1108 11.80 3.62 19.32
N HIS A 1109 10.93 4.56 19.66
CA HIS A 1109 10.49 4.83 21.02
C HIS A 1109 8.99 5.15 21.06
N LEU A 1110 8.27 4.54 22.01
CA LEU A 1110 6.84 4.79 22.26
C LEU A 1110 6.59 4.98 23.76
N GLY A 1111 6.15 6.18 24.13
CA GLY A 1111 5.71 6.48 25.50
C GLY A 1111 4.32 5.91 25.78
N LEU A 1112 4.12 5.39 26.98
CA LEU A 1112 2.89 4.75 27.46
C LEU A 1112 2.41 5.39 28.77
N SER A 1113 1.13 5.19 29.08
CA SER A 1113 0.51 5.67 30.33
C SER A 1113 0.83 4.79 31.54
N SER A 1114 1.18 3.52 31.30
CA SER A 1114 1.45 2.51 32.33
C SER A 1114 2.75 1.77 32.01
N GLY A 1115 3.39 1.19 33.03
CA GLY A 1115 4.67 0.50 32.88
C GLY A 1115 4.53 -0.86 32.18
N PRO A 1116 5.09 -1.02 30.96
CA PRO A 1116 5.06 -2.30 30.26
C PRO A 1116 5.91 -3.35 31.00
N ALA A 1117 5.54 -4.62 30.84
CA ALA A 1117 6.20 -5.73 31.53
C ALA A 1117 7.08 -6.58 30.60
N ASN A 1118 6.53 -7.05 29.48
CA ASN A 1118 7.29 -7.73 28.43
C ASN A 1118 6.65 -7.56 27.05
N ILE A 1119 7.42 -7.83 26.00
CA ILE A 1119 7.04 -7.75 24.58
C ILE A 1119 7.00 -9.15 23.98
N VAL A 1120 6.01 -9.43 23.12
CA VAL A 1120 5.98 -10.64 22.26
C VAL A 1120 5.69 -10.29 20.81
N TRP A 1121 6.62 -10.63 19.92
CA TRP A 1121 6.51 -10.38 18.49
C TRP A 1121 5.53 -11.34 17.81
N TYR A 1122 4.63 -10.78 16.99
CA TYR A 1122 3.62 -11.51 16.21
C TYR A 1122 4.05 -11.74 14.77
N SER A 1123 4.53 -10.70 14.07
CA SER A 1123 4.84 -10.72 12.63
C SER A 1123 6.11 -11.47 12.26
#